data_AF-A0A1R3GRS7-F1
#
_entry.id   AF-A0A1R3GRS7-F1
#
_cell.length_a   1.000
_cell.length_b   1.000
_cell.length_c   1.000
_cell.angle_alpha   90.00
_cell.angle_beta   90.00
_cell.angle_gamma   90.00
#
_symmetry.space_group_name_H-M   'P 1'
#
loop_
_entity.id
_entity.type
_entity.pdbx_description
1 polymer ?
#
loop_
_entity_poly.entity_id
_entity_poly.type
_entity_poly.pdbx_seq_one_letter_code
_entity_poly.pdbx_strand_id
1 'polypeptide(L)'
;MSTVKVPAIAPSPRDDAMQIYRAFKGMGCDGAAIINVIAHRDASQRSFIQQEYETMYSEELRKRFSSELNGHFKKAVMLWMQEPGVREAYIIKNALKGAVKDQKAITEIICSRTSSQIGQLKRHYFTNVGSSLEEDIESEVSGDYKKLMLAFITTSRYEGPEYDEALVENDAKALHKAAKKFGLEEKTFIQIFSERSRAHLAAVINAYQQMFKKPLDKAIRNDTHKSFEYALKTIARCAESVPKFYAKALRKAMKGLGTADTALIRIVVTRAEIDLHYIKAEYRKKFGKTLNDAVHSETSGHYRTFLLALLVDACLYNYVAVRRPGSYDEALVENDAKALHKAAKKFGLEEKTFIQIFSERGRAHLAAVINAYQQMFKKPLDKAIRNDTHKSFEYALKTIARCAESVPKFYAKMGRIGDKLDIDFIISTGDNFYDKGLKGVNDPAFKESFTNIYTAESLQKQWYSILGNHDYRGDAKAQLSPILRKIDSKWLCLRSFILNTEIAEFFFVDTTPFLDKYFTEPDHNYDWRGVEPRGTYLANLLKDLELALRNSTAKWKFVVGHHAIRSVGHHGDTVELIQYLLPILKANNVDLYINGHDHCLQHVASRDSPIQYLTSGGGSKAWRGDIKSSENNDDTLKFFYDGQGFMSMKISDKGAVFAFYDIFGNVLHKWKISKDQQLHSAI
;
A
#
# COMPACT_ATOMS: atom_id res chain seq x y z
N MET A 1 16.23 1.96 15.74
CA MET A 1 15.07 1.16 15.30
C MET A 1 14.77 1.52 13.85
N SER A 2 14.53 0.48 13.05
CA SER A 2 14.09 0.59 11.66
C SER A 2 12.82 1.44 11.54
N THR A 3 12.72 2.28 10.52
CA THR A 3 11.47 2.93 10.11
C THR A 3 10.68 2.09 9.12
N VAL A 4 11.32 1.11 8.47
CA VAL A 4 10.65 0.15 7.59
C VAL A 4 9.87 -0.84 8.44
N LYS A 5 8.55 -0.87 8.27
CA LYS A 5 7.66 -1.89 8.84
C LYS A 5 7.17 -2.81 7.75
N VAL A 6 7.43 -4.09 7.92
CA VAL A 6 6.84 -5.17 7.12
C VAL A 6 5.35 -5.27 7.46
N PRO A 7 4.45 -5.43 6.47
CA PRO A 7 3.03 -5.69 6.73
C PRO A 7 2.84 -6.90 7.64
N ALA A 8 1.83 -6.86 8.53
CA ALA A 8 1.53 -7.97 9.44
C ALA A 8 1.18 -9.28 8.71
N ILE A 9 0.69 -9.17 7.47
CA ILE A 9 0.56 -10.25 6.50
C ILE A 9 1.19 -9.72 5.22
N ALA A 10 2.44 -10.08 4.96
CA ALA A 10 3.12 -9.70 3.72
C ALA A 10 2.69 -10.66 2.59
N PRO A 11 2.40 -10.16 1.38
CA PRO A 11 2.29 -10.98 0.18
C PRO A 11 3.52 -11.89 0.00
N SER A 12 3.34 -13.01 -0.70
CA SER A 12 4.49 -13.89 -0.98
C SER A 12 5.51 -13.17 -1.88
N PRO A 13 6.80 -13.53 -1.83
CA PRO A 13 7.79 -12.96 -2.74
C PRO A 13 7.41 -13.13 -4.23
N ARG A 14 6.68 -14.21 -4.56
CA ARG A 14 6.12 -14.47 -5.88
C ARG A 14 5.05 -13.45 -6.26
N ASP A 15 4.10 -13.15 -5.37
CA ASP A 15 3.06 -12.14 -5.62
C ASP A 15 3.66 -10.74 -5.80
N ASP A 16 4.66 -10.41 -4.98
CA ASP A 16 5.40 -9.15 -5.09
C ASP A 16 6.18 -9.07 -6.42
N ALA A 17 6.84 -10.16 -6.83
CA ALA A 17 7.52 -10.24 -8.13
C ALA A 17 6.53 -10.08 -9.29
N MET A 18 5.34 -10.69 -9.21
CA MET A 18 4.26 -10.48 -10.18
C MET A 18 3.76 -9.04 -10.21
N GLN A 19 3.58 -8.40 -9.05
CA GLN A 19 3.13 -7.02 -8.97
C GLN A 19 4.18 -6.06 -9.57
N ILE A 20 5.46 -6.30 -9.29
CA ILE A 20 6.56 -5.52 -9.87
C ILE A 20 6.65 -5.74 -11.39
N TYR A 21 6.52 -6.98 -11.86
CA TYR A 21 6.52 -7.28 -13.30
C TYR A 21 5.38 -6.55 -14.04
N ARG A 22 4.17 -6.58 -13.46
CA ARG A 22 3.01 -5.84 -13.98
C ARG A 22 3.26 -4.33 -14.04
N ALA A 23 4.01 -3.77 -13.08
CA ALA A 23 4.37 -2.36 -13.07
C ALA A 23 5.30 -1.94 -14.24
N PHE A 24 5.88 -2.89 -14.97
CA PHE A 24 6.67 -2.64 -16.17
C PHE A 24 5.91 -2.86 -17.49
N LYS A 25 4.62 -3.21 -17.45
CA LYS A 25 3.82 -3.43 -18.67
C LYS A 25 3.25 -2.10 -19.22
N GLY A 26 3.33 -1.92 -20.54
CA GLY A 26 2.79 -0.76 -21.26
C GLY A 26 3.85 0.29 -21.63
N MET A 27 3.42 1.48 -22.09
CA MET A 27 4.34 2.60 -22.32
C MET A 27 4.72 3.24 -20.98
N GLY A 28 5.95 2.98 -20.53
CA GLY A 28 6.50 3.51 -19.28
C GLY A 28 6.40 2.54 -18.11
N CYS A 29 6.58 3.04 -16.89
CA CYS A 29 6.69 2.25 -15.67
C CYS A 29 5.82 2.84 -14.54
N ASP A 30 5.00 2.01 -13.89
CA ASP A 30 4.24 2.40 -12.69
C ASP A 30 5.15 2.47 -11.46
N GLY A 31 5.81 3.61 -11.32
CA GLY A 31 6.69 3.88 -10.19
C GLY A 31 5.98 3.84 -8.83
N ALA A 32 4.66 4.09 -8.77
CA ALA A 32 3.93 4.05 -7.51
C ALA A 32 3.69 2.61 -7.04
N ALA A 33 3.35 1.70 -7.97
CA ALA A 33 3.24 0.27 -7.68
C ALA A 33 4.57 -0.30 -7.17
N ILE A 34 5.69 0.04 -7.81
CA ILE A 34 7.03 -0.37 -7.37
C ILE A 34 7.27 0.10 -5.93
N ILE A 35 7.06 1.39 -5.64
CA ILE A 35 7.29 1.95 -4.29
C ILE A 35 6.44 1.24 -3.24
N ASN A 36 5.17 0.96 -3.54
CA ASN A 36 4.27 0.29 -2.60
C ASN A 36 4.74 -1.11 -2.21
N VAL A 37 5.45 -1.81 -3.10
CA VAL A 37 6.11 -3.08 -2.77
C VAL A 37 7.43 -2.82 -2.05
N ILE A 38 8.43 -2.30 -2.75
CA ILE A 38 9.82 -2.39 -2.29
C ILE A 38 10.12 -1.50 -1.09
N ALA A 39 9.38 -0.40 -0.86
CA ALA A 39 9.59 0.45 0.31
C ALA A 39 8.99 -0.13 1.60
N HIS A 40 8.17 -1.18 1.48
CA HIS A 40 7.49 -1.86 2.59
C HIS A 40 7.92 -3.31 2.75
N ARG A 41 9.13 -3.64 2.30
CA ARG A 41 9.79 -4.94 2.47
C ARG A 41 11.15 -4.73 3.09
N ASP A 42 11.55 -5.62 3.99
CA ASP A 42 12.92 -5.62 4.53
C ASP A 42 13.93 -6.18 3.51
N ALA A 43 15.22 -6.15 3.84
CA ALA A 43 16.28 -6.62 2.96
C ALA A 43 16.08 -8.07 2.51
N SER A 44 15.79 -8.98 3.44
CA SER A 44 15.59 -10.40 3.15
C SER A 44 14.41 -10.63 2.19
N GLN A 45 13.29 -9.96 2.44
CA GLN A 45 12.13 -10.00 1.54
C GLN A 45 12.46 -9.44 0.15
N ARG A 46 13.18 -8.32 0.06
CA ARG A 46 13.64 -7.78 -1.24
C ARG A 46 14.59 -8.75 -1.96
N SER A 47 15.40 -9.52 -1.24
CA SER A 47 16.23 -10.57 -1.83
C SER A 47 15.38 -11.71 -2.40
N PHE A 48 14.40 -12.20 -1.65
CA PHE A 48 13.49 -13.25 -2.16
C PHE A 48 12.67 -12.78 -3.35
N ILE A 49 12.20 -11.52 -3.36
CA ILE A 49 11.49 -10.95 -4.53
C ILE A 49 12.40 -10.94 -5.76
N GLN A 50 13.68 -10.62 -5.62
CA GLN A 50 14.63 -10.64 -6.74
C GLN A 50 14.81 -12.06 -7.28
N GLN A 51 14.96 -13.05 -6.41
CA GLN A 51 15.09 -14.46 -6.80
C GLN A 51 13.85 -15.00 -7.50
N GLU A 52 12.65 -14.73 -6.95
CA GLU A 52 11.39 -15.13 -7.56
C GLU A 52 11.17 -14.44 -8.90
N TYR A 53 11.47 -13.13 -9.02
CA TYR A 53 11.36 -12.42 -10.29
C TYR A 53 12.26 -13.04 -11.36
N GLU A 54 13.52 -13.36 -11.02
CA GLU A 54 14.45 -13.99 -11.95
C GLU A 54 13.99 -15.40 -12.35
N THR A 55 13.49 -16.18 -11.39
CA THR A 55 12.93 -17.53 -11.63
C THR A 55 11.72 -17.48 -12.56
N MET A 56 10.81 -16.51 -12.35
CA MET A 56 9.56 -16.42 -13.09
C MET A 56 9.73 -15.85 -14.50
N TYR A 57 10.66 -14.90 -14.68
CA TYR A 57 10.75 -14.11 -15.91
C TYR A 57 12.07 -14.27 -16.65
N SER A 58 13.00 -15.09 -16.14
CA SER A 58 14.35 -15.29 -16.71
C SER A 58 15.10 -13.97 -16.95
N GLU A 59 14.84 -12.97 -16.10
CA GLU A 59 15.41 -11.62 -16.18
C GLU A 59 15.76 -11.12 -14.77
N GLU A 60 16.94 -10.54 -14.59
CA GLU A 60 17.31 -9.93 -13.32
C GLU A 60 16.49 -8.65 -13.03
N LEU A 61 15.74 -8.66 -11.92
CA LEU A 61 14.90 -7.51 -11.52
C LEU A 61 15.69 -6.18 -11.46
N ARG A 62 16.95 -6.22 -11.03
CA ARG A 62 17.81 -5.02 -10.97
C ARG A 62 18.14 -4.47 -12.35
N LYS A 63 18.30 -5.32 -13.36
CA LYS A 63 18.50 -4.87 -14.76
C LYS A 63 17.24 -4.19 -15.26
N ARG A 64 16.06 -4.77 -14.98
CA ARG A 64 14.77 -4.18 -15.32
C ARG A 64 14.52 -2.83 -14.65
N PHE A 65 14.78 -2.70 -13.34
CA PHE A 65 14.74 -1.39 -12.68
C PHE A 65 15.73 -0.39 -13.29
N SER A 66 16.89 -0.85 -13.75
CA SER A 66 17.85 0.02 -14.43
C SER A 66 17.34 0.52 -15.78
N SER A 67 16.65 -0.30 -16.57
CA SER A 67 16.11 0.13 -17.87
C SER A 67 14.88 1.02 -17.74
N GLU A 68 14.00 0.73 -16.77
CA GLU A 68 12.68 1.37 -16.65
C GLU A 68 12.68 2.64 -15.80
N LEU A 69 13.57 2.73 -14.81
CA LEU A 69 13.61 3.88 -13.90
C LEU A 69 14.63 4.92 -14.38
N ASN A 70 14.43 6.18 -13.99
CA ASN A 70 15.35 7.26 -14.32
C ASN A 70 15.66 8.19 -13.13
N GLY A 71 16.65 9.06 -13.31
CA GLY A 71 16.99 10.14 -12.39
C GLY A 71 17.33 9.68 -10.96
N HIS A 72 16.92 10.50 -9.99
CA HIS A 72 17.14 10.25 -8.56
C HIS A 72 16.31 9.08 -8.03
N PHE A 73 15.14 8.82 -8.63
CA PHE A 73 14.31 7.68 -8.26
C PHE A 73 15.04 6.36 -8.56
N LYS A 74 15.59 6.19 -9.78
CA LYS A 74 16.45 5.04 -10.12
C LYS A 74 17.62 4.89 -9.15
N LYS A 75 18.34 5.98 -8.87
CA LYS A 75 19.50 5.94 -7.95
C LYS A 75 19.09 5.44 -6.55
N ALA A 76 17.97 5.90 -6.03
CA ALA A 76 17.48 5.50 -4.72
C ALA A 76 17.03 4.03 -4.69
N VAL A 77 16.25 3.59 -5.68
CA VAL A 77 15.78 2.20 -5.80
C VAL A 77 16.94 1.24 -5.99
N MET A 78 17.87 1.53 -6.90
CA MET A 78 19.02 0.65 -7.17
C MET A 78 19.94 0.47 -5.96
N LEU A 79 20.00 1.47 -5.09
CA LEU A 79 20.72 1.40 -3.82
C LEU A 79 19.93 0.61 -2.76
N TRP A 80 18.61 0.80 -2.70
CA TRP A 80 17.73 0.11 -1.76
C TRP A 80 17.61 -1.41 -2.00
N MET A 81 17.61 -1.82 -3.27
CA MET A 81 17.52 -3.25 -3.64
C MET A 81 18.77 -4.06 -3.27
N GLN A 82 19.88 -3.40 -2.92
CA GLN A 82 21.06 -4.10 -2.42
C GLN A 82 20.88 -4.48 -0.95
N GLU A 83 21.40 -5.64 -0.57
CA GLU A 83 21.61 -6.02 0.82
C GLU A 83 22.41 -4.95 1.58
N PRO A 84 22.14 -4.68 2.87
CA PRO A 84 22.74 -3.57 3.60
C PRO A 84 24.28 -3.52 3.54
N GLY A 85 24.97 -4.65 3.71
CA GLY A 85 26.43 -4.71 3.64
C GLY A 85 26.98 -4.47 2.22
N VAL A 86 26.30 -5.03 1.20
CA VAL A 86 26.64 -4.85 -0.22
C VAL A 86 26.43 -3.40 -0.63
N ARG A 87 25.35 -2.79 -0.16
CA ARG A 87 25.00 -1.38 -0.38
C ARG A 87 26.10 -0.44 0.11
N GLU A 88 26.60 -0.65 1.34
CA GLU A 88 27.68 0.17 1.90
C GLU A 88 28.99 -0.02 1.14
N ALA A 89 29.35 -1.27 0.81
CA ALA A 89 30.51 -1.58 0.01
C ALA A 89 30.46 -0.89 -1.37
N TYR A 90 29.30 -0.94 -2.04
CA TYR A 90 29.06 -0.28 -3.31
C TYR A 90 29.22 1.24 -3.22
N ILE A 91 28.68 1.88 -2.16
CA ILE A 91 28.84 3.33 -1.97
C ILE A 91 30.31 3.69 -1.77
N ILE A 92 31.03 2.94 -0.94
CA ILE A 92 32.45 3.21 -0.66
C ILE A 92 33.29 2.98 -1.91
N LYS A 93 33.06 1.88 -2.64
CA LYS A 93 33.74 1.61 -3.92
C LYS A 93 33.54 2.77 -4.89
N ASN A 94 32.31 3.24 -5.08
CA ASN A 94 32.05 4.35 -6.00
C ASN A 94 32.65 5.67 -5.51
N ALA A 95 32.69 5.89 -4.20
CA ALA A 95 33.31 7.08 -3.63
C ALA A 95 34.84 7.04 -3.71
N LEU A 96 35.46 5.86 -3.67
CA LEU A 96 36.90 5.64 -3.80
C LEU A 96 37.35 5.56 -5.26
N LYS A 97 36.62 4.87 -6.14
CA LYS A 97 37.04 4.55 -7.52
C LYS A 97 36.24 5.29 -8.60
N GLY A 98 35.21 6.04 -8.22
CA GLY A 98 34.42 6.84 -9.16
C GLY A 98 35.20 8.01 -9.75
N ALA A 99 34.67 8.57 -10.85
CA ALA A 99 35.24 9.72 -11.54
C ALA A 99 35.42 10.95 -10.64
N VAL A 100 34.56 11.08 -9.61
CA VAL A 100 34.68 12.11 -8.57
C VAL A 100 34.77 11.42 -7.22
N LYS A 101 35.91 11.60 -6.54
CA LYS A 101 36.14 11.03 -5.20
C LYS A 101 35.22 11.72 -4.17
N ASP A 102 34.34 10.96 -3.52
CA ASP A 102 33.44 11.48 -2.47
C ASP A 102 33.95 11.07 -1.07
N GLN A 103 35.02 11.74 -0.62
CA GLN A 103 35.60 11.50 0.70
C GLN A 103 34.61 11.75 1.85
N LYS A 104 33.55 12.56 1.64
CA LYS A 104 32.50 12.73 2.65
C LYS A 104 31.64 11.48 2.80
N ALA A 105 31.26 10.82 1.69
CA ALA A 105 30.54 9.56 1.75
C ALA A 105 31.32 8.48 2.50
N ILE A 106 32.62 8.36 2.19
CA ILE A 106 33.53 7.42 2.86
C ILE A 106 33.57 7.70 4.36
N THR A 107 33.79 8.97 4.73
CA THR A 107 33.81 9.42 6.12
C THR A 107 32.49 9.15 6.84
N GLU A 108 31.36 9.53 6.25
CA GLU A 108 30.02 9.38 6.85
C GLU A 108 29.70 7.91 7.14
N ILE A 109 30.11 6.98 6.27
CA ILE A 109 29.89 5.55 6.47
C ILE A 109 30.88 5.03 7.50
N ILE A 110 32.19 5.09 7.22
CA ILE A 110 33.21 4.42 8.05
C ILE A 110 33.23 4.99 9.48
N CYS A 111 33.28 6.31 9.64
CA CYS A 111 33.46 6.93 10.96
C CYS A 111 32.20 6.84 11.85
N SER A 112 31.05 6.44 11.30
CA SER A 112 29.82 6.19 12.07
C SER A 112 29.60 4.71 12.40
N ARG A 113 30.51 3.81 12.03
CA ARG A 113 30.46 2.38 12.38
C ARG A 113 31.27 2.06 13.64
N THR A 114 30.87 1.01 14.36
CA THR A 114 31.66 0.43 15.44
C THR A 114 32.76 -0.48 14.88
N SER A 115 33.70 -0.97 15.69
CA SER A 115 34.75 -1.88 15.22
C SER A 115 34.18 -3.21 14.69
N SER A 116 33.18 -3.77 15.36
CA SER A 116 32.44 -4.95 14.90
C SER A 116 31.78 -4.71 13.53
N GLN A 117 31.12 -3.56 13.35
CA GLN A 117 30.49 -3.18 12.10
C GLN A 117 31.51 -2.93 10.97
N ILE A 118 32.69 -2.37 11.30
CA ILE A 118 33.78 -2.23 10.33
C ILE A 118 34.31 -3.59 9.89
N GLY A 119 34.43 -4.56 10.80
CA GLY A 119 34.81 -5.93 10.45
C GLY A 119 33.83 -6.57 9.43
N GLN A 120 32.53 -6.40 9.66
CA GLN A 120 31.50 -6.84 8.71
C GLN A 120 31.60 -6.09 7.38
N LEU A 121 31.78 -4.77 7.41
CA LEU A 121 31.94 -3.93 6.23
C LEU A 121 33.14 -4.38 5.38
N LYS A 122 34.30 -4.63 5.98
CA LYS A 122 35.49 -5.13 5.27
C LYS A 122 35.22 -6.45 4.56
N ARG A 123 34.55 -7.39 5.23
CA ARG A 123 34.18 -8.68 4.63
C ARG A 123 33.25 -8.48 3.43
N HIS A 124 32.19 -7.68 3.59
CA HIS A 124 31.29 -7.36 2.48
C HIS A 124 32.01 -6.62 1.34
N TYR A 125 32.92 -5.71 1.66
CA TYR A 125 33.72 -4.99 0.68
C TYR A 125 34.57 -5.95 -0.14
N PHE A 126 35.37 -6.79 0.53
CA PHE A 126 36.22 -7.77 -0.13
C PHE A 126 35.41 -8.71 -1.03
N THR A 127 34.31 -9.30 -0.52
CA THR A 127 33.48 -10.22 -1.29
C THR A 127 32.82 -9.58 -2.52
N ASN A 128 32.44 -8.31 -2.46
CA ASN A 128 31.68 -7.67 -3.54
C ASN A 128 32.52 -6.79 -4.48
N VAL A 129 33.71 -6.36 -4.05
CA VAL A 129 34.60 -5.48 -4.81
C VAL A 129 35.81 -6.24 -5.35
N GLY A 130 36.26 -7.29 -4.66
CA GLY A 130 37.41 -8.11 -5.04
C GLY A 130 38.77 -7.57 -4.56
N SER A 131 38.81 -6.41 -3.90
CA SER A 131 40.00 -5.86 -3.24
C SER A 131 39.72 -5.53 -1.78
N SER A 132 40.77 -5.40 -0.95
CA SER A 132 40.58 -4.99 0.44
C SER A 132 40.22 -3.51 0.54
N LEU A 133 39.43 -3.15 1.57
CA LEU A 133 39.06 -1.76 1.80
C LEU A 133 40.29 -0.92 2.15
N GLU A 134 41.25 -1.54 2.83
CA GLU A 134 42.55 -0.99 3.19
C GLU A 134 43.37 -0.60 1.97
N GLU A 135 43.56 -1.52 1.02
CA GLU A 135 44.32 -1.26 -0.22
C GLU A 135 43.67 -0.16 -1.05
N ASP A 136 42.34 -0.17 -1.17
CA ASP A 136 41.62 0.85 -1.92
C ASP A 136 41.71 2.22 -1.24
N ILE A 137 41.69 2.30 0.09
CA ILE A 137 41.94 3.56 0.80
C ILE A 137 43.40 3.98 0.64
N GLU A 138 44.35 3.05 0.74
CA GLU A 138 45.78 3.34 0.62
C GLU A 138 46.13 3.95 -0.75
N SER A 139 45.50 3.45 -1.81
CA SER A 139 45.75 3.84 -3.20
C SER A 139 44.93 5.05 -3.65
N GLU A 140 43.67 5.20 -3.21
CA GLU A 140 42.75 6.20 -3.78
C GLU A 140 42.67 7.51 -2.98
N VAL A 141 43.20 7.56 -1.75
CA VAL A 141 43.22 8.78 -0.93
C VAL A 141 44.61 9.11 -0.42
N SER A 142 44.83 10.35 0.02
CA SER A 142 46.18 10.85 0.35
C SER A 142 46.20 11.67 1.65
N GLY A 143 47.42 12.00 2.09
CA GLY A 143 47.66 12.86 3.25
C GLY A 143 47.18 12.27 4.57
N ASP A 144 46.93 13.13 5.56
CA ASP A 144 46.53 12.70 6.90
C ASP A 144 45.11 12.15 6.97
N TYR A 145 44.27 12.47 5.98
CA TYR A 145 43.00 11.79 5.78
C TYR A 145 43.20 10.29 5.54
N LYS A 146 44.10 9.90 4.64
CA LYS A 146 44.46 8.49 4.42
C LYS A 146 44.90 7.83 5.73
N LYS A 147 45.87 8.45 6.42
CA LYS A 147 46.44 7.92 7.66
C LYS A 147 45.36 7.69 8.73
N LEU A 148 44.47 8.67 8.93
CA LEU A 148 43.35 8.56 9.86
C LEU A 148 42.40 7.43 9.48
N MET A 149 41.99 7.37 8.21
CA MET A 149 41.02 6.37 7.75
C MET A 149 41.57 4.96 7.91
N LEU A 150 42.84 4.73 7.55
CA LEU A 150 43.51 3.44 7.72
C LEU A 150 43.62 3.05 9.18
N ALA A 151 44.13 3.95 10.04
CA ALA A 151 44.20 3.70 11.48
C ALA A 151 42.80 3.40 12.06
N PHE A 152 41.77 4.14 11.63
CA PHE A 152 40.41 3.94 12.14
C PHE A 152 39.81 2.58 11.72
N ILE A 153 40.13 2.06 10.53
CA ILE A 153 39.61 0.76 10.11
C ILE A 153 40.45 -0.41 10.62
N THR A 154 41.75 -0.24 10.88
CA THR A 154 42.62 -1.32 11.37
C THR A 154 42.57 -1.49 12.87
N THR A 155 42.41 -0.41 13.64
CA THR A 155 42.36 -0.49 15.10
C THR A 155 41.03 -1.06 15.61
N SER A 156 41.11 -2.14 16.37
CA SER A 156 39.99 -2.66 17.16
C SER A 156 39.79 -1.79 18.41
N ARG A 157 38.64 -1.12 18.51
CA ARG A 157 38.28 -0.26 19.64
C ARG A 157 37.31 -0.98 20.55
N TYR A 158 37.46 -0.73 21.85
CA TYR A 158 36.47 -1.15 22.84
C TYR A 158 35.10 -0.52 22.55
N GLU A 159 34.03 -1.30 22.67
CA GLU A 159 32.65 -0.88 22.35
C GLU A 159 31.76 -0.70 23.59
N GLY A 160 32.27 -1.02 24.79
CA GLY A 160 31.56 -0.84 26.05
C GLY A 160 31.55 0.62 26.56
N PRO A 161 30.76 0.90 27.60
CA PRO A 161 30.61 2.24 28.17
C PRO A 161 31.79 2.70 29.04
N GLU A 162 32.65 1.78 29.47
CA GLU A 162 33.73 2.05 30.42
C GLU A 162 34.88 2.83 29.77
N TYR A 163 35.47 3.73 30.56
CA TYR A 163 36.65 4.50 30.22
C TYR A 163 37.42 4.89 31.49
N ASP A 164 38.71 5.20 31.34
CA ASP A 164 39.59 5.67 32.41
C ASP A 164 39.54 7.21 32.48
N GLU A 165 39.08 7.77 33.59
CA GLU A 165 38.94 9.22 33.80
C GLU A 165 40.29 9.97 33.73
N ALA A 166 41.37 9.38 34.25
CA ALA A 166 42.70 10.00 34.20
C ALA A 166 43.20 10.05 32.76
N LEU A 167 42.95 8.98 31.98
CA LEU A 167 43.27 8.96 30.56
C LEU A 167 42.41 9.95 29.77
N VAL A 168 41.13 10.13 30.12
CA VAL A 168 40.24 11.15 29.52
C VAL A 168 40.83 12.55 29.71
N GLU A 169 41.27 12.89 30.92
CA GLU A 169 41.87 14.20 31.19
C GLU A 169 43.19 14.38 30.42
N ASN A 170 44.03 13.35 30.38
CA ASN A 170 45.30 13.36 29.66
C ASN A 170 45.10 13.53 28.15
N ASP A 171 44.16 12.80 27.55
CA ASP A 171 43.83 12.92 26.13
C ASP A 171 43.25 14.31 25.82
N ALA A 172 42.40 14.87 26.70
CA ALA A 172 41.90 16.24 26.53
C ALA A 172 43.02 17.29 26.53
N LYS A 173 43.98 17.18 27.46
CA LYS A 173 45.18 18.04 27.50
C LYS A 173 46.06 17.85 26.27
N ALA A 174 46.27 16.61 25.83
CA ALA A 174 47.05 16.29 24.64
C ALA A 174 46.44 16.90 23.38
N LEU A 175 45.12 16.77 23.19
CA LEU A 175 44.39 17.40 22.09
C LEU A 175 44.46 18.93 22.13
N HIS A 176 44.45 19.53 23.33
CA HIS A 176 44.59 20.98 23.44
C HIS A 176 45.99 21.45 23.03
N LYS A 177 47.03 20.76 23.49
CA LYS A 177 48.42 21.03 23.09
C LYS A 177 48.64 20.81 21.59
N ALA A 178 48.01 19.77 21.03
CA ALA A 178 48.07 19.46 19.60
C ALA A 178 47.27 20.45 18.74
N ALA A 179 46.28 21.15 19.29
CA ALA A 179 45.52 22.20 18.61
C ALA A 179 46.28 23.54 18.62
N LYS A 180 47.34 23.62 17.80
CA LYS A 180 48.24 24.79 17.73
C LYS A 180 47.56 26.01 17.08
N LYS A 181 48.19 27.18 17.25
CA LYS A 181 47.70 28.45 16.68
C LYS A 181 47.74 28.49 15.13
N PHE A 182 48.51 27.62 14.48
CA PHE A 182 48.67 27.57 13.03
C PHE A 182 48.72 26.11 12.56
N GLY A 183 47.57 25.41 12.59
CA GLY A 183 47.47 24.00 12.22
C GLY A 183 47.29 23.04 13.41
N LEU A 184 47.16 21.75 13.09
CA LEU A 184 47.01 20.67 14.06
C LEU A 184 48.28 19.83 14.08
N GLU A 185 48.61 19.22 15.21
CA GLU A 185 49.55 18.10 15.23
C GLU A 185 48.79 16.81 14.89
N GLU A 186 48.82 16.43 13.62
CA GLU A 186 47.92 15.41 13.05
C GLU A 186 48.12 14.05 13.71
N LYS A 187 49.36 13.69 14.10
CA LYS A 187 49.68 12.41 14.74
C LYS A 187 48.89 12.18 16.02
N THR A 188 48.81 13.18 16.90
CA THR A 188 48.06 13.09 18.17
C THR A 188 46.56 12.94 17.91
N PHE A 189 46.01 13.70 16.96
CA PHE A 189 44.62 13.60 16.58
C PHE A 189 44.30 12.24 15.96
N ILE A 190 45.15 11.73 15.06
CA ILE A 190 44.98 10.41 14.45
C ILE A 190 44.94 9.35 15.54
N GLN A 191 45.96 9.31 16.40
CA GLN A 191 46.08 8.32 17.46
C GLN A 191 44.83 8.27 18.35
N ILE A 192 44.45 9.42 18.93
CA ILE A 192 43.33 9.48 19.87
C ILE A 192 42.01 9.13 19.16
N PHE A 193 41.79 9.64 17.95
CA PHE A 193 40.51 9.44 17.24
C PHE A 193 40.37 8.06 16.60
N SER A 194 41.46 7.33 16.33
CA SER A 194 41.41 5.96 15.81
C SER A 194 41.42 4.87 16.90
N GLU A 195 42.03 5.13 18.05
CA GLU A 195 42.27 4.11 19.08
C GLU A 195 41.29 4.13 20.25
N ARG A 196 40.68 5.28 20.58
CA ARG A 196 39.80 5.38 21.74
C ARG A 196 38.38 4.90 21.45
N SER A 197 37.73 4.31 22.47
CA SER A 197 36.32 3.93 22.40
C SER A 197 35.42 5.17 22.20
N ARG A 198 34.20 4.95 21.74
CA ARG A 198 33.22 6.05 21.60
C ARG A 198 32.88 6.68 22.95
N ALA A 199 32.71 5.86 23.98
CA ALA A 199 32.42 6.34 25.34
C ALA A 199 33.57 7.23 25.86
N HIS A 200 34.82 6.76 25.70
CA HIS A 200 36.01 7.53 26.05
C HIS A 200 36.10 8.84 25.26
N LEU A 201 35.92 8.80 23.93
CA LEU A 201 35.96 10.02 23.10
C LEU A 201 34.86 11.02 23.48
N ALA A 202 33.65 10.56 23.80
CA ALA A 202 32.57 11.42 24.28
C ALA A 202 32.95 12.10 25.61
N ALA A 203 33.56 11.35 26.54
CA ALA A 203 34.08 11.88 27.79
C ALA A 203 35.22 12.91 27.55
N VAL A 204 36.16 12.62 26.65
CA VAL A 204 37.24 13.54 26.25
C VAL A 204 36.67 14.85 25.67
N ILE A 205 35.65 14.78 24.81
CA ILE A 205 35.00 15.98 24.25
C ILE A 205 34.39 16.84 25.36
N ASN A 206 33.74 16.21 26.35
CA ASN A 206 33.17 16.92 27.50
C ASN A 206 34.27 17.55 28.37
N ALA A 207 35.27 16.77 28.77
CA ALA A 207 36.40 17.24 29.56
C ALA A 207 37.12 18.41 28.88
N TYR A 208 37.39 18.31 27.57
CA TYR A 208 37.99 19.38 26.78
C TYR A 208 37.18 20.69 26.87
N GLN A 209 35.86 20.61 26.70
CA GLN A 209 34.98 21.77 26.80
C GLN A 209 35.01 22.38 28.22
N GLN A 210 35.05 21.55 29.26
CA GLN A 210 35.06 22.03 30.64
C GLN A 210 36.38 22.68 31.03
N MET A 211 37.50 22.11 30.61
CA MET A 211 38.85 22.57 30.96
C MET A 211 39.23 23.83 30.19
N PHE A 212 38.98 23.86 28.88
CA PHE A 212 39.47 24.93 28.00
C PHE A 212 38.39 25.92 27.58
N LYS A 213 37.15 25.75 28.09
CA LYS A 213 35.98 26.60 27.82
C LYS A 213 35.70 26.81 26.31
N LYS A 214 36.16 25.88 25.47
CA LYS A 214 36.05 25.93 24.00
C LYS A 214 35.66 24.55 23.46
N PRO A 215 34.73 24.45 22.51
CA PRO A 215 34.37 23.16 21.93
C PRO A 215 35.52 22.57 21.12
N LEU A 216 35.77 21.26 21.25
CA LEU A 216 36.80 20.57 20.46
C LEU A 216 36.55 20.72 18.94
N ASP A 217 35.28 20.73 18.52
CA ASP A 217 34.85 21.01 17.13
C ASP A 217 35.37 22.37 16.59
N LYS A 218 35.63 23.34 17.48
CA LYS A 218 36.19 24.66 17.15
C LYS A 218 37.73 24.71 17.28
N ALA A 219 38.33 23.74 17.97
CA ALA A 219 39.77 23.59 18.03
C ALA A 219 40.33 22.88 16.79
N ILE A 220 39.54 21.99 16.18
CA ILE A 220 39.79 21.42 14.85
C ILE A 220 39.52 22.53 13.79
N ARG A 221 40.55 23.33 13.47
CA ARG A 221 40.47 24.52 12.60
C ARG A 221 40.50 24.21 11.09
N ASN A 222 40.11 25.21 10.29
CA ASN A 222 39.93 25.20 8.83
C ASN A 222 41.23 25.23 7.99
N ASP A 223 42.39 25.37 8.62
CA ASP A 223 43.72 25.42 8.00
C ASP A 223 44.34 24.03 7.78
N THR A 224 43.60 22.97 8.13
CA THR A 224 43.93 21.58 7.76
C THR A 224 43.19 21.14 6.49
N HIS A 225 43.63 20.04 5.85
CA HIS A 225 42.97 19.53 4.67
C HIS A 225 41.49 19.20 4.97
N LYS A 226 40.56 19.77 4.18
CA LYS A 226 39.11 19.77 4.49
C LYS A 226 38.52 18.38 4.78
N SER A 227 39.04 17.33 4.15
CA SER A 227 38.57 15.96 4.35
C SER A 227 39.05 15.35 5.67
N PHE A 228 40.29 15.66 6.08
CA PHE A 228 40.82 15.27 7.39
C PHE A 228 40.05 15.97 8.52
N GLU A 229 39.83 17.28 8.37
CA GLU A 229 38.99 18.08 9.29
C GLU A 229 37.57 17.48 9.42
N TYR A 230 36.97 17.14 8.28
CA TYR A 230 35.64 16.55 8.23
C TYR A 230 35.57 15.17 8.90
N ALA A 231 36.61 14.34 8.74
CA ALA A 231 36.72 13.03 9.38
C ALA A 231 36.81 13.13 10.90
N LEU A 232 37.72 13.96 11.42
CA LEU A 232 37.84 14.20 12.87
C LEU A 232 36.51 14.69 13.46
N LYS A 233 35.88 15.68 12.83
CA LYS A 233 34.58 16.21 13.27
C LYS A 233 33.47 15.15 13.19
N THR A 234 33.53 14.23 12.22
CA THR A 234 32.54 13.16 12.10
C THR A 234 32.72 12.13 13.21
N ILE A 235 33.95 11.69 13.48
CA ILE A 235 34.27 10.76 14.58
C ILE A 235 33.81 11.36 15.92
N ALA A 236 34.18 12.61 16.22
CA ALA A 236 33.78 13.29 17.45
C ALA A 236 32.25 13.37 17.60
N ARG A 237 31.53 13.75 16.53
CA ARG A 237 30.07 13.83 16.55
C ARG A 237 29.39 12.46 16.68
N CYS A 238 29.98 11.42 16.08
CA CYS A 238 29.47 10.05 16.19
C CYS A 238 29.75 9.45 17.57
N ALA A 239 30.84 9.85 18.24
CA ALA A 239 31.09 9.52 19.63
C ALA A 239 30.01 10.12 20.56
N GLU A 240 29.59 11.38 20.33
CA GLU A 240 28.45 11.97 21.06
C GLU A 240 27.12 11.29 20.72
N SER A 241 26.77 11.22 19.42
CA SER A 241 25.49 10.70 18.95
C SER A 241 25.47 10.58 17.42
N VAL A 242 25.48 9.33 16.94
CA VAL A 242 25.31 9.01 15.50
C VAL A 242 23.99 9.58 14.94
N PRO A 243 22.82 9.45 15.62
CA PRO A 243 21.58 10.05 15.12
C PRO A 243 21.66 11.58 14.96
N LYS A 244 22.25 12.29 15.92
CA LYS A 244 22.44 13.75 15.89
C LYS A 244 23.40 14.17 14.76
N PHE A 245 24.42 13.36 14.47
CA PHE A 245 25.31 13.58 13.32
C PHE A 245 24.52 13.52 12.01
N TYR A 246 23.80 12.43 11.75
CA TYR A 246 23.05 12.27 10.51
C TYR A 246 21.91 13.28 10.37
N ALA A 247 21.27 13.70 11.46
CA ALA A 247 20.29 14.77 11.44
C ALA A 247 20.90 16.09 10.90
N LYS A 248 22.11 16.45 11.35
CA LYS A 248 22.83 17.63 10.81
C LYS A 248 23.24 17.43 9.35
N ALA A 249 23.69 16.23 8.98
CA ALA A 249 24.08 15.91 7.60
C ALA A 249 22.90 16.03 6.63
N LEU A 250 21.75 15.47 6.99
CA LEU A 250 20.49 15.62 6.24
C LEU A 250 20.07 17.08 6.11
N ARG A 251 20.15 17.87 7.20
CA ARG A 251 19.82 19.29 7.13
C ARG A 251 20.72 20.01 6.13
N LYS A 252 22.03 19.69 6.13
CA LYS A 252 23.01 20.28 5.21
C LYS A 252 22.75 19.87 3.76
N ALA A 253 22.34 18.62 3.51
CA ALA A 253 21.99 18.15 2.18
C ALA A 253 20.75 18.86 1.60
N MET A 254 19.87 19.36 2.47
CA MET A 254 18.60 20.02 2.14
C MET A 254 18.62 21.54 2.42
N LYS A 255 19.78 22.15 2.63
CA LYS A 255 19.89 23.60 2.93
C LYS A 255 20.42 24.36 1.72
N GLY A 256 19.64 25.33 1.24
CA GLY A 256 20.07 26.28 0.22
C GLY A 256 19.21 26.18 -1.02
N LEU A 257 19.69 26.72 -2.14
CA LEU A 257 19.09 26.51 -3.45
C LEU A 257 19.54 25.14 -3.97
N GLY A 258 18.59 24.22 -4.15
CA GLY A 258 18.84 22.86 -4.60
C GLY A 258 19.17 21.87 -3.48
N THR A 259 19.25 20.60 -3.86
CA THR A 259 19.40 19.47 -2.93
C THR A 259 20.66 18.68 -3.27
N ALA A 260 21.43 18.29 -2.25
CA ALA A 260 22.52 17.34 -2.42
C ALA A 260 21.95 15.91 -2.46
N ASP A 261 21.25 15.57 -3.55
CA ASP A 261 20.45 14.35 -3.65
C ASP A 261 21.22 13.06 -3.41
N THR A 262 22.47 12.98 -3.86
CA THR A 262 23.33 11.80 -3.59
C THR A 262 23.53 11.58 -2.09
N ALA A 263 23.71 12.66 -1.32
CA ALA A 263 23.86 12.57 0.14
C ALA A 263 22.53 12.26 0.82
N LEU A 264 21.44 12.89 0.36
CA LEU A 264 20.09 12.63 0.88
C LEU A 264 19.69 11.17 0.69
N ILE A 265 19.83 10.64 -0.53
CA ILE A 265 19.57 9.24 -0.88
C ILE A 265 20.44 8.32 -0.02
N ARG A 266 21.76 8.54 -0.01
CA ARG A 266 22.70 7.72 0.77
C ARG A 266 22.26 7.61 2.22
N ILE A 267 21.98 8.73 2.89
CA ILE A 267 21.65 8.73 4.31
C ILE A 267 20.28 8.10 4.56
N VAL A 268 19.23 8.48 3.83
CA VAL A 268 17.88 7.91 4.06
C VAL A 268 17.89 6.39 3.83
N VAL A 269 18.44 5.94 2.70
CA VAL A 269 18.43 4.52 2.31
C VAL A 269 19.32 3.66 3.22
N THR A 270 20.51 4.13 3.61
CA THR A 270 21.39 3.34 4.50
C THR A 270 20.93 3.29 5.94
N ARG A 271 20.15 4.28 6.41
CA ARG A 271 19.71 4.36 7.81
C ARG A 271 18.31 3.83 8.05
N ALA A 272 17.50 3.65 7.00
CA ALA A 272 16.09 3.24 7.09
C ALA A 272 15.88 1.95 7.93
N GLU A 273 16.75 0.96 7.80
CA GLU A 273 16.65 -0.32 8.54
C GLU A 273 17.43 -0.33 9.88
N ILE A 274 18.05 0.78 10.28
CA ILE A 274 18.98 0.84 11.42
C ILE A 274 18.43 1.76 12.52
N ASP A 275 18.44 3.07 12.27
CA ASP A 275 18.21 4.10 13.29
C ASP A 275 17.56 5.38 12.75
N LEU A 276 16.98 5.34 11.55
CA LEU A 276 16.33 6.50 10.94
C LEU A 276 15.23 7.08 11.84
N HIS A 277 14.59 6.26 12.67
CA HIS A 277 13.63 6.72 13.69
C HIS A 277 14.27 7.69 14.70
N TYR A 278 15.46 7.38 15.22
CA TYR A 278 16.18 8.26 16.14
C TYR A 278 16.75 9.49 15.43
N ILE A 279 17.17 9.35 14.17
CA ILE A 279 17.61 10.48 13.35
C ILE A 279 16.47 11.49 13.16
N LYS A 280 15.24 11.02 12.90
CA LYS A 280 14.04 11.87 12.80
C LYS A 280 13.78 12.64 14.09
N ALA A 281 13.89 11.99 15.23
CA ALA A 281 13.69 12.61 16.54
C ALA A 281 14.73 13.73 16.80
N GLU A 282 16.01 13.44 16.58
CA GLU A 282 17.09 14.44 16.70
C GLU A 282 16.95 15.59 15.69
N TYR A 283 16.50 15.30 14.47
CA TYR A 283 16.24 16.32 13.45
C TYR A 283 15.14 17.29 13.91
N ARG A 284 14.00 16.76 14.39
CA ARG A 284 12.90 17.58 14.90
C ARG A 284 13.34 18.41 16.11
N LYS A 285 14.00 17.77 17.09
CA LYS A 285 14.52 18.42 18.29
C LYS A 285 15.43 19.59 17.95
N LYS A 286 16.30 19.44 16.94
CA LYS A 286 17.32 20.43 16.62
C LYS A 286 16.83 21.55 15.69
N PHE A 287 15.95 21.26 14.75
CA PHE A 287 15.60 22.20 13.67
C PHE A 287 14.15 22.69 13.73
N GLY A 288 13.34 22.21 14.67
CA GLY A 288 11.93 22.62 14.83
C GLY A 288 11.01 22.20 13.67
N LYS A 289 11.51 21.45 12.69
CA LYS A 289 10.79 20.90 11.52
C LYS A 289 10.99 19.40 11.47
N THR A 290 9.99 18.63 11.04
CA THR A 290 10.17 17.19 10.86
C THR A 290 11.07 16.88 9.67
N LEU A 291 11.76 15.72 9.71
CA LEU A 291 12.58 15.27 8.59
C LEU A 291 11.71 14.99 7.34
N ASN A 292 10.52 14.41 7.54
CA ASN A 292 9.56 14.13 6.46
C ASN A 292 9.21 15.42 5.69
N ASP A 293 8.96 16.51 6.39
CA ASP A 293 8.61 17.79 5.76
C ASP A 293 9.80 18.49 5.09
N ALA A 294 11.01 18.27 5.60
CA ALA A 294 12.21 18.74 4.93
C ALA A 294 12.41 17.98 3.60
N VAL A 295 12.31 16.65 3.62
CA VAL A 295 12.41 15.85 2.39
C VAL A 295 11.29 16.18 1.41
N HIS A 296 10.05 16.37 1.89
CA HIS A 296 8.94 16.78 1.05
C HIS A 296 9.16 18.14 0.37
N SER A 297 9.76 19.12 1.05
CA SER A 297 10.02 20.44 0.43
C SER A 297 11.13 20.42 -0.61
N GLU A 298 12.13 19.54 -0.43
CA GLU A 298 13.36 19.52 -1.24
C GLU A 298 13.37 18.55 -2.42
N THR A 299 12.40 17.64 -2.51
CA THR A 299 12.35 16.59 -3.55
C THR A 299 11.00 16.62 -4.27
N SER A 300 10.79 15.88 -5.36
CA SER A 300 9.48 15.78 -6.05
C SER A 300 9.26 14.42 -6.72
N GLY A 301 8.05 14.17 -7.24
CA GLY A 301 7.70 12.96 -8.00
C GLY A 301 7.88 11.64 -7.24
N HIS A 302 8.13 10.55 -7.97
CA HIS A 302 8.38 9.22 -7.39
C HIS A 302 9.60 9.19 -6.48
N TYR A 303 10.60 10.04 -6.73
CA TYR A 303 11.76 10.19 -5.86
C TYR A 303 11.35 10.68 -4.45
N ARG A 304 10.52 11.73 -4.36
CA ARG A 304 9.93 12.18 -3.09
C ARG A 304 9.13 11.06 -2.43
N THR A 305 8.22 10.45 -3.18
CA THR A 305 7.32 9.42 -2.67
C THR A 305 8.10 8.25 -2.07
N PHE A 306 9.15 7.79 -2.74
CA PHE A 306 10.00 6.71 -2.27
C PHE A 306 10.76 7.07 -0.98
N LEU A 307 11.43 8.24 -0.94
CA LEU A 307 12.14 8.65 0.27
C LEU A 307 11.19 8.86 1.45
N LEU A 308 9.99 9.39 1.21
CA LEU A 308 8.98 9.53 2.25
C LEU A 308 8.47 8.18 2.74
N ALA A 309 8.28 7.19 1.87
CA ALA A 309 7.89 5.84 2.27
C ALA A 309 8.91 5.22 3.23
N LEU A 310 10.21 5.44 3.01
CA LEU A 310 11.27 5.01 3.94
C LEU A 310 11.29 5.79 5.26
N LEU A 311 10.73 7.00 5.30
CA LEU A 311 10.70 7.90 6.45
C LEU A 311 9.43 7.80 7.30
N VAL A 312 8.33 7.25 6.80
CA VAL A 312 7.06 7.22 7.51
C VAL A 312 7.09 6.14 8.61
N ASP A 313 6.83 6.54 9.86
CA ASP A 313 6.42 5.58 10.89
C ASP A 313 5.01 5.12 10.50
N ALA A 314 4.80 3.82 10.31
CA ALA A 314 3.60 3.23 9.68
C ALA A 314 2.23 3.50 10.34
N CYS A 315 2.12 4.47 11.25
CA CYS A 315 0.84 4.87 11.85
C CYS A 315 -0.09 5.59 10.85
N LEU A 316 0.46 6.21 9.78
CA LEU A 316 -0.34 6.95 8.79
C LEU A 316 -0.46 6.28 7.40
N TYR A 317 0.46 5.39 7.00
CA TYR A 317 0.43 4.76 5.66
C TYR A 317 -0.20 3.36 5.65
N ASN A 318 -0.08 2.58 6.74
CA ASN A 318 -0.78 1.29 6.87
C ASN A 318 -2.29 1.45 7.17
N TYR A 319 -2.82 2.67 7.12
CA TYR A 319 -4.24 2.95 7.42
C TYR A 319 -5.19 2.43 6.32
N VAL A 320 -4.69 2.02 5.16
CA VAL A 320 -5.51 1.59 4.01
C VAL A 320 -5.58 0.07 3.84
N ALA A 321 -4.78 -0.71 4.57
CA ALA A 321 -4.84 -2.17 4.49
C ALA A 321 -4.74 -2.78 5.89
N VAL A 322 -5.76 -3.55 6.26
CA VAL A 322 -5.85 -4.38 7.47
C VAL A 322 -6.26 -3.63 8.75
N ARG A 323 -7.59 -3.45 8.95
CA ARG A 323 -8.30 -3.69 10.23
C ARG A 323 -9.83 -3.62 10.03
N ARG A 324 -10.54 -4.42 10.85
CA ARG A 324 -11.93 -4.93 10.75
C ARG A 324 -13.03 -3.87 10.51
N PRO A 325 -14.16 -4.23 9.85
CA PRO A 325 -15.40 -3.48 10.00
C PRO A 325 -15.83 -3.57 11.48
N GLY A 326 -16.26 -2.46 12.05
CA GLY A 326 -16.76 -2.43 13.42
C GLY A 326 -17.61 -1.18 13.64
N SER A 327 -18.64 -1.34 14.47
CA SER A 327 -19.57 -0.31 14.96
C SER A 327 -18.95 1.06 15.32
N TYR A 328 -19.80 2.09 15.32
CA TYR A 328 -19.45 3.45 15.74
C TYR A 328 -20.40 3.94 16.83
N ASP A 329 -19.85 4.69 17.79
CA ASP A 329 -20.63 5.34 18.85
C ASP A 329 -21.25 6.66 18.34
N GLU A 330 -22.58 6.68 18.17
CA GLU A 330 -23.33 7.85 17.70
C GLU A 330 -23.16 9.09 18.59
N ALA A 331 -23.07 8.92 19.90
CA ALA A 331 -22.88 10.03 20.84
C ALA A 331 -21.48 10.64 20.72
N LEU A 332 -20.48 9.84 20.36
CA LEU A 332 -19.11 10.29 20.10
C LEU A 332 -18.94 10.90 18.70
N VAL A 333 -19.72 10.49 17.70
CA VAL A 333 -19.61 10.99 16.32
C VAL A 333 -19.79 12.51 16.24
N GLU A 334 -20.83 13.04 16.88
CA GLU A 334 -21.09 14.48 16.86
C GLU A 334 -20.01 15.26 17.63
N ASN A 335 -19.52 14.69 18.73
CA ASN A 335 -18.47 15.27 19.56
C ASN A 335 -17.13 15.33 18.81
N ASP A 336 -16.74 14.24 18.14
CA ASP A 336 -15.53 14.17 17.33
C ASP A 336 -15.64 15.10 16.10
N ALA A 337 -16.81 15.21 15.47
CA ALA A 337 -17.04 16.17 14.37
C ALA A 337 -16.89 17.63 14.84
N LYS A 338 -17.46 17.99 16.00
CA LYS A 338 -17.29 19.31 16.63
C LYS A 338 -15.82 19.56 17.01
N ALA A 339 -15.14 18.55 17.56
CA ALA A 339 -13.74 18.62 17.95
C ALA A 339 -12.83 18.85 16.73
N LEU A 340 -13.04 18.12 15.63
CA LEU A 340 -12.36 18.34 14.36
C LEU A 340 -12.63 19.73 13.80
N HIS A 341 -13.85 20.26 13.94
CA HIS A 341 -14.18 21.61 13.45
C HIS A 341 -13.47 22.70 14.24
N LYS A 342 -13.44 22.57 15.56
CA LYS A 342 -12.69 23.46 16.45
C LYS A 342 -11.19 23.38 16.14
N ALA A 343 -10.66 22.17 15.97
CA ALA A 343 -9.26 21.93 15.61
C ALA A 343 -8.87 22.51 14.24
N ALA A 344 -9.78 22.44 13.25
CA ALA A 344 -9.59 22.99 11.90
C ALA A 344 -9.64 24.53 11.85
N LYS A 345 -10.36 25.17 12.79
CA LYS A 345 -10.50 26.63 12.86
C LYS A 345 -9.42 27.33 13.72
N LYS A 346 -8.71 26.60 14.58
CA LYS A 346 -7.64 27.14 15.41
C LYS A 346 -6.48 27.61 14.54
N PHE A 347 -5.89 28.76 14.86
CA PHE A 347 -4.70 29.27 14.17
C PHE A 347 -3.57 28.24 14.33
N GLY A 348 -3.08 27.70 13.21
CA GLY A 348 -2.02 26.68 13.20
C GLY A 348 -2.44 25.21 13.37
N LEU A 349 -3.71 24.84 13.07
CA LEU A 349 -4.30 23.46 13.12
C LEU A 349 -3.96 22.67 14.41
N GLU A 350 -4.96 22.30 15.19
CA GLU A 350 -4.72 21.46 16.37
C GLU A 350 -4.46 19.99 16.00
N GLU A 351 -3.22 19.69 15.60
CA GLU A 351 -2.79 18.37 15.09
C GLU A 351 -3.08 17.24 16.07
N LYS A 352 -2.97 17.49 17.39
CA LYS A 352 -3.21 16.49 18.43
C LYS A 352 -4.62 15.91 18.37
N THR A 353 -5.64 16.75 18.15
CA THR A 353 -7.03 16.32 18.05
C THR A 353 -7.27 15.48 16.80
N PHE A 354 -6.68 15.89 15.66
CA PHE A 354 -6.73 15.09 14.43
C PHE A 354 -6.02 13.74 14.64
N ILE A 355 -4.79 13.73 15.17
CA ILE A 355 -4.06 12.49 15.44
C ILE A 355 -4.86 11.59 16.39
N GLN A 356 -5.42 12.14 17.45
CA GLN A 356 -6.19 11.37 18.42
C GLN A 356 -7.41 10.71 17.76
N ILE A 357 -8.27 11.50 17.10
CA ILE A 357 -9.50 10.99 16.49
C ILE A 357 -9.17 10.01 15.35
N PHE A 358 -8.25 10.36 14.45
CA PHE A 358 -7.90 9.50 13.32
C PHE A 358 -7.08 8.25 13.72
N SER A 359 -6.39 8.25 14.87
CA SER A 359 -5.62 7.07 15.34
C SER A 359 -6.39 6.16 16.29
N GLU A 360 -7.35 6.68 17.04
CA GLU A 360 -8.10 5.93 18.06
C GLU A 360 -9.48 5.44 17.57
N ARG A 361 -10.02 5.99 16.48
CA ARG A 361 -11.35 5.60 15.96
C ARG A 361 -11.26 4.62 14.79
N GLY A 362 -12.22 3.71 14.72
CA GLY A 362 -12.35 2.73 13.63
C GLY A 362 -12.86 3.35 12.32
N ARG A 363 -12.69 2.64 11.20
CA ARG A 363 -13.01 3.13 9.84
C ARG A 363 -14.47 3.58 9.67
N ALA A 364 -15.42 2.81 10.20
CA ALA A 364 -16.85 3.16 10.13
C ALA A 364 -17.14 4.42 10.97
N HIS A 365 -16.53 4.54 12.16
CA HIS A 365 -16.67 5.72 13.01
C HIS A 365 -16.11 6.97 12.35
N LEU A 366 -14.93 6.89 11.73
CA LEU A 366 -14.37 8.04 11.01
C LEU A 366 -15.20 8.45 9.78
N ALA A 367 -15.75 7.48 9.05
CA ALA A 367 -16.68 7.77 7.96
C ALA A 367 -17.95 8.47 8.48
N ALA A 368 -18.49 8.03 9.62
CA ALA A 368 -19.63 8.67 10.28
C ALA A 368 -19.30 10.08 10.78
N VAL A 369 -18.15 10.27 11.45
CA VAL A 369 -17.63 11.58 11.89
C VAL A 369 -17.48 12.56 10.74
N ILE A 370 -16.93 12.12 9.60
CA ILE A 370 -16.73 12.97 8.43
C ILE A 370 -18.05 13.34 7.76
N ASN A 371 -19.02 12.41 7.70
CA ASN A 371 -20.37 12.71 7.23
C ASN A 371 -21.07 13.73 8.15
N ALA A 372 -21.05 13.50 9.46
CA ALA A 372 -21.63 14.40 10.46
C ALA A 372 -21.00 15.80 10.34
N TYR A 373 -19.66 15.87 10.23
CA TYR A 373 -18.94 17.11 9.99
C TYR A 373 -19.49 17.88 8.78
N GLN A 374 -19.62 17.22 7.63
CA GLN A 374 -20.09 17.86 6.41
C GLN A 374 -21.54 18.34 6.53
N GLN A 375 -22.41 17.56 7.20
CA GLN A 375 -23.80 17.96 7.42
C GLN A 375 -23.94 19.16 8.38
N MET A 376 -23.16 19.17 9.46
CA MET A 376 -23.21 20.20 10.50
C MET A 376 -22.59 21.53 10.05
N PHE A 377 -21.45 21.47 9.34
CA PHE A 377 -20.67 22.67 9.00
C PHE A 377 -20.78 23.08 7.53
N LYS A 378 -21.60 22.35 6.74
CA LYS A 378 -21.87 22.59 5.31
C LYS A 378 -20.59 22.75 4.48
N LYS A 379 -19.50 22.11 4.90
CA LYS A 379 -18.19 22.17 4.27
C LYS A 379 -17.47 20.83 4.46
N PRO A 380 -16.88 20.23 3.41
CA PRO A 380 -16.07 19.03 3.54
C PRO A 380 -14.88 19.23 4.48
N LEU A 381 -14.52 18.20 5.25
CA LEU A 381 -13.42 18.29 6.22
C LEU A 381 -12.08 18.57 5.51
N ASP A 382 -11.84 17.95 4.35
CA ASP A 382 -10.63 18.20 3.54
C ASP A 382 -10.51 19.69 3.13
N LYS A 383 -11.62 20.36 2.86
CA LYS A 383 -11.69 21.80 2.54
C LYS A 383 -11.67 22.70 3.77
N ALA A 384 -12.03 22.16 4.92
CA ALA A 384 -12.05 22.92 6.18
C ALA A 384 -10.67 22.98 6.85
N ILE A 385 -9.82 21.99 6.61
CA ILE A 385 -8.39 22.03 6.97
C ILE A 385 -7.72 23.17 6.18
N ARG A 386 -7.36 24.25 6.88
CA ARG A 386 -6.73 25.44 6.29
C ARG A 386 -5.35 25.11 5.71
N ASN A 387 -4.91 25.86 4.70
CA ASN A 387 -3.63 25.66 3.99
C ASN A 387 -2.42 26.24 4.78
N ASP A 388 -2.60 26.41 6.08
CA ASP A 388 -1.79 27.28 6.93
C ASP A 388 -0.85 26.44 7.82
N THR A 389 -0.80 25.12 7.59
CA THR A 389 -0.07 24.12 8.40
C THR A 389 0.82 23.18 7.59
N HIS A 390 1.52 22.26 8.28
CA HIS A 390 2.52 21.37 7.71
C HIS A 390 1.96 20.55 6.51
N LYS A 391 2.44 20.84 5.29
CA LYS A 391 1.88 20.31 4.02
C LYS A 391 1.82 18.79 3.91
N SER A 392 2.69 18.04 4.58
CA SER A 392 2.65 16.57 4.55
C SER A 392 1.58 15.99 5.47
N PHE A 393 1.37 16.59 6.64
CA PHE A 393 0.29 16.25 7.57
C PHE A 393 -1.06 16.70 7.02
N GLU A 394 -1.12 17.89 6.42
CA GLU A 394 -2.26 18.37 5.64
C GLU A 394 -2.59 17.41 4.49
N TYR A 395 -1.61 16.98 3.68
CA TYR A 395 -1.85 16.04 2.60
C TYR A 395 -2.32 14.68 3.11
N ALA A 396 -1.74 14.16 4.19
CA ALA A 396 -2.18 12.92 4.81
C ALA A 396 -3.60 13.03 5.36
N LEU A 397 -3.93 14.09 6.10
CA LEU A 397 -5.27 14.34 6.62
C LEU A 397 -6.29 14.58 5.51
N LYS A 398 -5.96 15.36 4.47
CA LYS A 398 -6.81 15.55 3.29
C LYS A 398 -6.98 14.25 2.51
N THR A 399 -5.98 13.38 2.48
CA THR A 399 -6.05 12.08 1.80
C THR A 399 -6.90 11.10 2.61
N ILE A 400 -6.72 11.04 3.93
CA ILE A 400 -7.54 10.24 4.83
C ILE A 400 -8.98 10.73 4.82
N ALA A 401 -9.20 12.05 4.87
CA ALA A 401 -10.51 12.66 4.70
C ALA A 401 -11.11 12.26 3.34
N ARG A 402 -10.36 12.36 2.23
CA ARG A 402 -10.83 11.95 0.89
C ARG A 402 -11.13 10.44 0.76
N CYS A 403 -10.35 9.57 1.39
CA CYS A 403 -10.55 8.11 1.39
C CYS A 403 -11.68 7.68 2.32
N ALA A 404 -11.84 8.33 3.46
CA ALA A 404 -12.98 8.12 4.34
C ALA A 404 -14.25 8.77 3.78
N GLU A 405 -14.13 9.80 2.95
CA GLU A 405 -15.20 10.35 2.12
C GLU A 405 -15.58 9.41 0.96
N SER A 406 -14.72 8.50 0.49
CA SER A 406 -15.01 7.66 -0.70
C SER A 406 -15.99 6.52 -0.41
N VAL A 407 -16.03 6.00 0.82
CA VAL A 407 -16.99 4.94 1.22
C VAL A 407 -18.42 5.50 1.33
N PRO A 408 -18.67 6.63 2.02
CA PRO A 408 -19.97 7.32 1.97
C PRO A 408 -20.34 7.84 0.58
N LYS A 409 -19.37 8.30 -0.22
CA LYS A 409 -19.64 8.80 -1.58
C LYS A 409 -20.09 7.68 -2.53
N PHE A 410 -19.57 6.46 -2.43
CA PHE A 410 -20.02 5.34 -3.28
C PHE A 410 -21.53 5.05 -3.10
N TYR A 411 -21.97 4.76 -1.87
CA TYR A 411 -23.37 4.45 -1.59
C TYR A 411 -24.29 5.66 -1.76
N ALA A 412 -23.83 6.86 -1.43
CA ALA A 412 -24.59 8.09 -1.71
C ALA A 412 -24.74 8.34 -3.21
N LYS A 413 -23.75 7.96 -4.04
CA LYS A 413 -23.85 8.05 -5.50
C LYS A 413 -24.74 6.97 -6.09
N MET A 414 -24.68 5.74 -5.58
CA MET A 414 -25.64 4.69 -5.89
C MET A 414 -27.06 5.12 -5.56
N GLY A 415 -27.29 5.73 -4.39
CA GLY A 415 -28.59 6.30 -4.01
C GLY A 415 -29.04 7.44 -4.93
N ARG A 416 -28.17 8.40 -5.28
CA ARG A 416 -28.54 9.47 -6.22
C ARG A 416 -28.88 8.94 -7.62
N ILE A 417 -28.18 7.90 -8.08
CA ILE A 417 -28.49 7.24 -9.34
C ILE A 417 -29.80 6.46 -9.22
N GLY A 418 -30.03 5.79 -8.09
CA GLY A 418 -31.28 5.12 -7.75
C GLY A 418 -32.47 6.06 -7.79
N ASP A 419 -32.37 7.24 -7.16
CA ASP A 419 -33.38 8.31 -7.21
C ASP A 419 -33.63 8.76 -8.65
N LYS A 420 -32.55 9.05 -9.39
CA LYS A 420 -32.66 9.55 -10.76
C LYS A 420 -33.31 8.55 -11.71
N LEU A 421 -33.07 7.25 -11.49
CA LEU A 421 -33.62 6.18 -12.32
C LEU A 421 -35.00 5.70 -11.84
N ASP A 422 -35.40 6.08 -10.62
CA ASP A 422 -36.58 5.58 -9.92
C ASP A 422 -36.61 4.05 -9.91
N ILE A 423 -35.64 3.46 -9.20
CA ILE A 423 -35.44 2.01 -9.23
C ILE A 423 -36.53 1.23 -8.49
N ASP A 424 -36.92 0.09 -9.06
CA ASP A 424 -37.91 -0.81 -8.47
C ASP A 424 -37.32 -1.70 -7.36
N PHE A 425 -36.10 -2.21 -7.57
CA PHE A 425 -35.41 -3.14 -6.67
C PHE A 425 -33.89 -3.17 -6.91
N ILE A 426 -33.16 -3.87 -6.03
CA ILE A 426 -31.71 -4.06 -6.11
C ILE A 426 -31.39 -5.55 -6.19
N ILE A 427 -30.36 -5.90 -6.97
CA ILE A 427 -29.81 -7.25 -7.05
C ILE A 427 -28.42 -7.26 -6.41
N SER A 428 -28.18 -8.22 -5.50
CA SER A 428 -26.85 -8.57 -5.00
C SER A 428 -26.42 -9.93 -5.55
N THR A 429 -25.28 -9.96 -6.25
CA THR A 429 -24.78 -11.14 -6.98
C THR A 429 -23.93 -12.09 -6.12
N GLY A 430 -24.07 -12.04 -4.78
CA GLY A 430 -23.30 -12.87 -3.86
C GLY A 430 -22.07 -12.19 -3.27
N ASP A 431 -21.37 -12.91 -2.40
CA ASP A 431 -20.32 -12.39 -1.51
C ASP A 431 -20.80 -11.17 -0.73
N ASN A 432 -21.97 -11.34 -0.13
CA ASN A 432 -22.68 -10.28 0.58
C ASN A 432 -21.92 -9.81 1.82
N PHE A 433 -21.19 -10.71 2.48
CA PHE A 433 -20.40 -10.40 3.68
C PHE A 433 -18.96 -10.93 3.57
N TYR A 434 -18.01 -10.01 3.45
CA TYR A 434 -16.59 -10.32 3.19
C TYR A 434 -15.76 -10.34 4.49
N ASP A 435 -14.77 -11.24 4.67
CA ASP A 435 -14.30 -12.30 3.75
C ASP A 435 -14.83 -13.70 4.08
N LYS A 436 -15.66 -13.87 5.13
CA LYS A 436 -16.12 -15.19 5.61
C LYS A 436 -17.60 -15.22 6.02
N GLY A 437 -18.49 -14.61 5.23
CA GLY A 437 -19.92 -14.62 5.49
C GLY A 437 -20.31 -14.06 6.86
N LEU A 438 -21.56 -14.30 7.28
CA LEU A 438 -21.99 -14.07 8.67
C LEU A 438 -21.68 -15.27 9.54
N LYS A 439 -21.45 -15.10 10.84
CA LYS A 439 -21.27 -16.22 11.79
C LYS A 439 -22.59 -16.76 12.35
N GLY A 440 -23.71 -16.10 12.07
CA GLY A 440 -25.03 -16.43 12.59
C GLY A 440 -26.02 -15.29 12.39
N VAL A 441 -27.29 -15.52 12.72
CA VAL A 441 -28.39 -14.52 12.50
C VAL A 441 -28.27 -13.26 13.35
N ASN A 442 -27.47 -13.31 14.41
CA ASN A 442 -27.22 -12.18 15.32
C ASN A 442 -25.86 -11.51 15.07
N ASP A 443 -25.16 -11.88 13.99
CA ASP A 443 -23.86 -11.30 13.68
C ASP A 443 -24.01 -9.79 13.38
N PRO A 444 -23.30 -8.90 14.12
CA PRO A 444 -23.39 -7.47 13.89
C PRO A 444 -22.99 -7.05 12.46
N ALA A 445 -22.19 -7.87 11.76
CA ALA A 445 -21.79 -7.63 10.38
C ALA A 445 -22.98 -7.44 9.43
N PHE A 446 -24.14 -8.03 9.74
CA PHE A 446 -25.37 -7.81 8.97
C PHE A 446 -25.78 -6.34 8.99
N LYS A 447 -25.89 -5.74 10.18
CA LYS A 447 -26.23 -4.32 10.30
C LYS A 447 -25.10 -3.43 9.81
N GLU A 448 -23.86 -3.78 10.14
CA GLU A 448 -22.68 -2.98 9.84
C GLU A 448 -22.34 -2.92 8.34
N SER A 449 -22.66 -3.96 7.56
CA SER A 449 -22.29 -4.06 6.14
C SER A 449 -23.48 -3.97 5.18
N PHE A 450 -24.73 -4.05 5.69
CA PHE A 450 -25.94 -3.94 4.88
C PHE A 450 -26.88 -2.84 5.39
N THR A 451 -27.52 -3.01 6.55
CA THR A 451 -28.58 -2.10 7.04
C THR A 451 -28.10 -0.66 7.16
N ASN A 452 -26.95 -0.45 7.80
CA ASN A 452 -26.43 0.88 8.09
C ASN A 452 -25.62 1.49 6.93
N ILE A 453 -25.43 0.73 5.85
CA ILE A 453 -24.66 1.15 4.68
C ILE A 453 -25.57 1.73 3.60
N TYR A 454 -26.64 1.01 3.26
CA TYR A 454 -27.57 1.39 2.19
C TYR A 454 -28.76 2.14 2.78
N THR A 455 -28.52 3.38 3.23
CA THR A 455 -29.51 4.22 3.95
C THR A 455 -30.22 5.26 3.09
N ALA A 456 -29.78 5.47 1.84
CA ALA A 456 -30.47 6.38 0.92
C ALA A 456 -31.90 5.92 0.63
N GLU A 457 -32.84 6.85 0.48
CA GLU A 457 -34.28 6.56 0.32
C GLU A 457 -34.57 5.67 -0.89
N SER A 458 -34.00 5.97 -2.06
CA SER A 458 -34.07 5.10 -3.24
C SER A 458 -33.52 3.69 -3.05
N LEU A 459 -32.64 3.48 -2.07
CA LEU A 459 -32.09 2.16 -1.76
C LEU A 459 -32.91 1.41 -0.71
N GLN A 460 -33.97 2.04 -0.17
CA GLN A 460 -34.95 1.38 0.72
C GLN A 460 -35.98 0.54 -0.04
N LYS A 461 -35.52 -0.18 -1.07
CA LYS A 461 -36.29 -1.11 -1.89
C LYS A 461 -35.90 -2.54 -1.52
N GLN A 462 -36.60 -3.55 -2.06
CA GLN A 462 -36.24 -4.95 -1.83
C GLN A 462 -34.88 -5.25 -2.49
N TRP A 463 -33.98 -5.87 -1.72
CA TRP A 463 -32.71 -6.43 -2.19
C TRP A 463 -32.86 -7.92 -2.39
N TYR A 464 -32.76 -8.36 -3.64
CA TYR A 464 -32.74 -9.76 -4.05
C TYR A 464 -31.30 -10.25 -4.13
N SER A 465 -30.93 -11.13 -3.21
CA SER A 465 -29.54 -11.55 -3.00
C SER A 465 -29.39 -13.06 -3.16
N ILE A 466 -28.28 -13.49 -3.74
CA ILE A 466 -27.83 -14.89 -3.75
C ILE A 466 -26.56 -15.04 -2.93
N LEU A 467 -26.15 -16.28 -2.65
CA LEU A 467 -24.91 -16.56 -1.94
C LEU A 467 -23.72 -16.63 -2.91
N GLY A 468 -22.58 -16.07 -2.50
CA GLY A 468 -21.28 -16.31 -3.12
C GLY A 468 -20.40 -17.25 -2.32
N ASN A 469 -19.24 -17.61 -2.85
CA ASN A 469 -18.35 -18.57 -2.18
C ASN A 469 -17.85 -18.05 -0.83
N HIS A 470 -17.71 -16.74 -0.63
CA HIS A 470 -17.34 -16.17 0.67
C HIS A 470 -18.47 -16.28 1.70
N ASP A 471 -19.72 -16.20 1.26
CA ASP A 471 -20.87 -16.36 2.14
C ASP A 471 -20.95 -17.79 2.70
N TYR A 472 -20.58 -18.78 1.88
CA TYR A 472 -20.45 -20.17 2.30
C TYR A 472 -19.28 -20.43 3.25
N ARG A 473 -18.29 -19.53 3.35
CA ARG A 473 -17.20 -19.68 4.34
C ARG A 473 -17.64 -19.36 5.78
N GLY A 474 -18.83 -18.77 5.91
CA GLY A 474 -19.51 -18.51 7.18
C GLY A 474 -20.73 -19.42 7.36
N ASP A 475 -21.73 -18.92 8.07
CA ASP A 475 -23.05 -19.53 8.22
C ASP A 475 -23.95 -19.11 7.05
N ALA A 476 -24.02 -19.97 6.04
CA ALA A 476 -24.87 -19.75 4.87
C ALA A 476 -26.36 -19.79 5.25
N LYS A 477 -26.75 -20.70 6.17
CA LYS A 477 -28.14 -20.79 6.65
C LYS A 477 -28.61 -19.54 7.38
N ALA A 478 -27.73 -18.87 8.12
CA ALA A 478 -28.05 -17.61 8.76
C ALA A 478 -28.43 -16.52 7.75
N GLN A 479 -27.70 -16.44 6.64
CA GLN A 479 -27.94 -15.45 5.59
C GLN A 479 -29.26 -15.68 4.85
N LEU A 480 -29.65 -16.96 4.71
CA LEU A 480 -30.93 -17.41 4.15
C LEU A 480 -32.11 -17.29 5.15
N SER A 481 -31.82 -16.96 6.41
CA SER A 481 -32.83 -17.02 7.47
C SER A 481 -33.85 -15.88 7.34
N PRO A 482 -35.15 -16.16 7.49
CA PRO A 482 -36.18 -15.13 7.61
C PRO A 482 -35.93 -14.15 8.78
N ILE A 483 -35.11 -14.52 9.76
CA ILE A 483 -34.75 -13.65 10.88
C ILE A 483 -34.03 -12.39 10.39
N LEU A 484 -33.11 -12.49 9.42
CA LEU A 484 -32.43 -11.31 8.89
C LEU A 484 -33.41 -10.37 8.18
N ARG A 485 -34.40 -10.91 7.48
CA ARG A 485 -35.49 -10.12 6.88
C ARG A 485 -36.39 -9.44 7.92
N LYS A 486 -36.51 -10.02 9.12
CA LYS A 486 -37.19 -9.35 10.25
C LYS A 486 -36.36 -8.22 10.83
N ILE A 487 -35.04 -8.34 10.80
CA ILE A 487 -34.12 -7.28 11.25
C ILE A 487 -34.13 -6.11 10.25
N ASP A 488 -34.13 -6.40 8.96
CA ASP A 488 -34.23 -5.41 7.89
C ASP A 488 -35.04 -5.99 6.72
N SER A 489 -36.24 -5.43 6.49
CA SER A 489 -37.20 -5.95 5.51
C SER A 489 -36.69 -5.90 4.06
N LYS A 490 -35.68 -5.07 3.78
CA LYS A 490 -35.02 -5.01 2.47
C LYS A 490 -34.28 -6.30 2.14
N TRP A 491 -33.86 -7.07 3.13
CA TRP A 491 -33.06 -8.27 2.90
C TRP A 491 -33.91 -9.46 2.44
N LEU A 492 -33.64 -9.95 1.24
CA LEU A 492 -34.10 -11.26 0.78
C LEU A 492 -32.91 -12.00 0.16
N CYS A 493 -32.46 -13.06 0.83
CA CYS A 493 -31.42 -13.94 0.32
C CYS A 493 -31.92 -15.38 0.27
N LEU A 494 -31.82 -15.99 -0.91
CA LEU A 494 -32.18 -17.37 -1.18
C LEU A 494 -31.09 -18.00 -2.05
N ARG A 495 -31.01 -19.34 -2.08
CA ARG A 495 -30.01 -20.06 -2.89
C ARG A 495 -30.32 -19.90 -4.39
N SER A 496 -31.50 -20.36 -4.79
CA SER A 496 -32.03 -20.25 -6.15
C SER A 496 -33.51 -19.89 -6.08
N PHE A 497 -33.96 -18.96 -6.91
CA PHE A 497 -35.36 -18.49 -6.94
C PHE A 497 -35.64 -17.69 -8.22
N ILE A 498 -36.91 -17.41 -8.49
CA ILE A 498 -37.33 -16.64 -9.66
C ILE A 498 -37.98 -15.35 -9.18
N LEU A 499 -37.56 -14.23 -9.77
CA LEU A 499 -38.22 -12.94 -9.63
C LEU A 499 -38.90 -12.60 -10.96
N ASN A 500 -40.22 -12.54 -10.94
CA ASN A 500 -41.03 -12.13 -12.08
C ASN A 500 -41.40 -10.64 -11.93
N THR A 501 -41.08 -9.85 -12.95
CA THR A 501 -41.35 -8.41 -13.02
C THR A 501 -42.33 -8.07 -14.14
N GLU A 502 -43.16 -9.04 -14.55
CA GLU A 502 -44.11 -9.03 -15.68
C GLU A 502 -43.46 -8.98 -17.07
N ILE A 503 -42.53 -8.04 -17.28
CA ILE A 503 -41.79 -7.89 -18.55
C ILE A 503 -40.52 -8.72 -18.61
N ALA A 504 -39.92 -9.04 -17.46
CA ALA A 504 -38.70 -9.82 -17.34
C ALA A 504 -38.82 -10.85 -16.22
N GLU A 505 -38.16 -11.99 -16.40
CA GLU A 505 -37.93 -12.95 -15.32
C GLU A 505 -36.44 -13.09 -15.05
N PHE A 506 -36.09 -12.96 -13.77
CA PHE A 506 -34.75 -13.17 -13.26
C PHE A 506 -34.68 -14.53 -12.57
N PHE A 507 -33.84 -15.41 -13.10
CA PHE A 507 -33.60 -16.75 -12.59
C PHE A 507 -32.30 -16.72 -11.78
N PHE A 508 -32.43 -16.66 -10.46
CA PHE A 508 -31.30 -16.70 -9.54
C PHE A 508 -30.84 -18.14 -9.33
N VAL A 509 -29.55 -18.38 -9.47
CA VAL A 509 -28.94 -19.71 -9.44
C VAL A 509 -27.77 -19.74 -8.47
N ASP A 510 -27.83 -20.67 -7.52
CA ASP A 510 -26.73 -20.97 -6.61
C ASP A 510 -25.58 -21.65 -7.34
N THR A 511 -24.58 -20.86 -7.75
CA THR A 511 -23.46 -21.38 -8.55
C THR A 511 -22.30 -21.91 -7.72
N THR A 512 -22.25 -21.67 -6.41
CA THR A 512 -21.14 -22.11 -5.55
C THR A 512 -20.98 -23.64 -5.51
N PRO A 513 -22.05 -24.44 -5.39
CA PRO A 513 -21.94 -25.90 -5.38
C PRO A 513 -21.48 -26.52 -6.72
N PHE A 514 -21.42 -25.76 -7.82
CA PHE A 514 -20.95 -26.29 -9.10
C PHE A 514 -19.44 -26.53 -9.13
N LEU A 515 -18.65 -25.77 -8.39
CA LEU A 515 -17.19 -25.80 -8.51
C LEU A 515 -16.61 -26.99 -7.75
N ASP A 516 -15.92 -27.88 -8.46
CA ASP A 516 -15.36 -29.11 -7.89
C ASP A 516 -14.28 -28.81 -6.86
N LYS A 517 -13.45 -27.80 -7.13
CA LYS A 517 -12.35 -27.38 -6.25
C LYS A 517 -12.79 -27.10 -4.81
N TYR A 518 -14.02 -26.65 -4.59
CA TYR A 518 -14.51 -26.37 -3.23
C TYR A 518 -14.83 -27.62 -2.42
N PHE A 519 -14.90 -28.79 -3.06
CA PHE A 519 -15.13 -30.09 -2.42
C PHE A 519 -13.88 -30.96 -2.43
N THR A 520 -13.09 -30.93 -3.52
CA THR A 520 -11.92 -31.82 -3.68
C THR A 520 -10.63 -31.23 -3.12
N GLU A 521 -10.47 -29.90 -3.17
CA GLU A 521 -9.25 -29.21 -2.73
C GLU A 521 -9.61 -27.91 -1.97
N PRO A 522 -10.35 -28.02 -0.84
CA PRO A 522 -10.86 -26.83 -0.18
C PRO A 522 -9.72 -26.01 0.46
N ASP A 523 -9.62 -24.76 0.02
CA ASP A 523 -8.77 -23.72 0.62
C ASP A 523 -9.37 -23.16 1.94
N HIS A 524 -10.66 -23.43 2.17
CA HIS A 524 -11.46 -22.94 3.28
C HIS A 524 -12.51 -23.95 3.74
N ASN A 525 -13.06 -23.73 4.94
CA ASN A 525 -14.23 -24.47 5.41
C ASN A 525 -15.49 -23.85 4.82
N TYR A 526 -16.30 -24.66 4.13
CA TYR A 526 -17.55 -24.24 3.50
C TYR A 526 -18.77 -24.88 4.19
N ASP A 527 -19.85 -24.11 4.36
CA ASP A 527 -21.11 -24.54 4.95
C ASP A 527 -22.04 -25.17 3.91
N TRP A 528 -21.90 -26.48 3.73
CA TRP A 528 -22.71 -27.26 2.79
C TRP A 528 -24.07 -27.71 3.32
N ARG A 529 -24.51 -27.21 4.49
CA ARG A 529 -25.81 -27.61 5.05
C ARG A 529 -26.95 -27.21 4.11
N GLY A 530 -27.71 -28.20 3.66
CA GLY A 530 -28.80 -28.04 2.69
C GLY A 530 -28.38 -28.09 1.22
N VAL A 531 -27.10 -28.38 0.95
CA VAL A 531 -26.57 -28.70 -0.39
C VAL A 531 -26.22 -30.18 -0.50
N GLU A 532 -25.95 -30.86 0.61
CA GLU A 532 -25.67 -32.29 0.62
C GLU A 532 -26.94 -33.15 0.52
N PRO A 533 -26.96 -34.23 -0.31
CA PRO A 533 -25.88 -34.67 -1.20
C PRO A 533 -25.74 -33.79 -2.47
N ARG A 534 -24.51 -33.35 -2.74
CA ARG A 534 -24.19 -32.37 -3.81
C ARG A 534 -24.76 -32.75 -5.18
N GLY A 535 -24.59 -34.01 -5.60
CA GLY A 535 -25.06 -34.47 -6.91
C GLY A 535 -26.57 -34.36 -7.07
N THR A 536 -27.33 -34.76 -6.05
CA THR A 536 -28.79 -34.63 -6.04
C THR A 536 -29.23 -33.17 -6.03
N TYR A 537 -28.54 -32.32 -5.26
CA TYR A 537 -28.82 -30.88 -5.23
C TYR A 537 -28.63 -30.23 -6.60
N LEU A 538 -27.49 -30.47 -7.26
CA LEU A 538 -27.20 -29.92 -8.59
C LEU A 538 -28.18 -30.44 -9.65
N ALA A 539 -28.50 -31.74 -9.62
CA ALA A 539 -29.46 -32.33 -10.55
C ALA A 539 -30.86 -31.70 -10.42
N ASN A 540 -31.35 -31.51 -9.19
CA ASN A 540 -32.63 -30.86 -8.95
C ASN A 540 -32.60 -29.39 -9.36
N LEU A 541 -31.54 -28.65 -8.99
CA LEU A 541 -31.38 -27.25 -9.35
C LEU A 541 -31.41 -27.05 -10.87
N LEU A 542 -30.67 -27.86 -11.62
CA LEU A 542 -30.63 -27.77 -13.09
C LEU A 542 -31.98 -28.13 -13.71
N LYS A 543 -32.65 -29.18 -13.20
CA LYS A 543 -33.99 -29.59 -13.64
C LYS A 543 -35.03 -28.50 -13.40
N ASP A 544 -35.05 -27.92 -12.21
CA ASP A 544 -36.01 -26.89 -11.83
C ASP A 544 -35.78 -25.60 -12.63
N LEU A 545 -34.52 -25.22 -12.85
CA LEU A 545 -34.14 -24.09 -13.70
C LEU A 545 -34.58 -24.31 -15.15
N GLU A 546 -34.28 -25.47 -15.74
CA GLU A 546 -34.66 -25.78 -17.12
C GLU A 546 -36.18 -25.78 -17.30
N LEU A 547 -36.92 -26.39 -16.37
CA LEU A 547 -38.38 -26.39 -16.39
C LEU A 547 -38.94 -24.95 -16.30
N ALA A 548 -38.40 -24.15 -15.40
CA ALA A 548 -38.82 -22.76 -15.24
C ALA A 548 -38.53 -21.92 -16.49
N LEU A 549 -37.34 -22.07 -17.08
CA LEU A 549 -36.96 -21.37 -18.31
C LEU A 549 -37.84 -21.78 -19.51
N ARG A 550 -38.21 -23.07 -19.61
CA ARG A 550 -39.13 -23.58 -20.65
C ARG A 550 -40.54 -23.01 -20.50
N ASN A 551 -41.04 -22.94 -19.26
CA ASN A 551 -42.39 -22.47 -18.96
C ASN A 551 -42.51 -20.94 -19.01
N SER A 552 -41.38 -20.23 -18.92
CA SER A 552 -41.34 -18.77 -18.95
C SER A 552 -41.80 -18.21 -20.30
N THR A 553 -42.86 -17.41 -20.25
CA THR A 553 -43.38 -16.59 -21.36
C THR A 553 -42.87 -15.15 -21.29
N ALA A 554 -42.01 -14.82 -20.33
CA ALA A 554 -41.49 -13.47 -20.14
C ALA A 554 -40.71 -13.01 -21.38
N LYS A 555 -40.86 -11.71 -21.72
CA LYS A 555 -40.17 -11.13 -22.86
C LYS A 555 -38.66 -11.16 -22.67
N TRP A 556 -38.18 -10.97 -21.45
CA TRP A 556 -36.75 -11.03 -21.11
C TRP A 556 -36.46 -12.13 -20.11
N LYS A 557 -35.46 -12.96 -20.40
CA LYS A 557 -34.99 -14.03 -19.49
C LYS A 557 -33.56 -13.72 -19.06
N PHE A 558 -33.38 -13.38 -17.79
CA PHE A 558 -32.07 -13.05 -17.23
C PHE A 558 -31.70 -14.06 -16.15
N VAL A 559 -30.48 -14.58 -16.20
CA VAL A 559 -29.96 -15.51 -15.20
C VAL A 559 -28.95 -14.78 -14.33
N VAL A 560 -29.05 -14.94 -13.02
CA VAL A 560 -28.15 -14.30 -12.04
C VAL A 560 -27.47 -15.40 -11.22
N GLY A 561 -26.14 -15.43 -11.24
CA GLY A 561 -25.33 -16.33 -10.44
C GLY A 561 -24.17 -15.59 -9.78
N HIS A 562 -23.41 -16.25 -8.90
CA HIS A 562 -22.24 -15.60 -8.31
C HIS A 562 -21.00 -15.70 -9.20
N HIS A 563 -20.63 -16.91 -9.62
CA HIS A 563 -19.47 -17.21 -10.47
C HIS A 563 -19.69 -16.87 -11.94
N ALA A 564 -18.62 -16.59 -12.68
CA ALA A 564 -18.71 -16.23 -14.09
C ALA A 564 -18.76 -17.46 -15.01
N ILE A 565 -19.68 -17.48 -15.99
CA ILE A 565 -19.62 -18.43 -17.11
C ILE A 565 -18.51 -18.02 -18.08
N ARG A 566 -18.48 -16.73 -18.46
CA ARG A 566 -17.43 -16.11 -19.27
C ARG A 566 -16.83 -14.93 -18.52
N SER A 567 -15.50 -14.86 -18.44
CA SER A 567 -14.80 -13.75 -17.83
C SER A 567 -13.36 -13.62 -18.32
N VAL A 568 -12.92 -12.37 -18.49
CA VAL A 568 -11.50 -12.02 -18.68
C VAL A 568 -10.85 -11.54 -17.38
N GLY A 569 -11.58 -11.57 -16.27
CA GLY A 569 -11.08 -11.23 -14.94
C GLY A 569 -10.17 -12.31 -14.36
N HIS A 570 -9.74 -12.09 -13.11
CA HIS A 570 -8.82 -12.96 -12.40
C HIS A 570 -9.29 -14.41 -12.28
N HIS A 571 -10.56 -14.64 -11.94
CA HIS A 571 -11.07 -16.00 -11.79
C HIS A 571 -11.24 -16.65 -13.15
N GLY A 572 -11.71 -15.88 -14.13
CA GLY A 572 -11.91 -16.34 -15.50
C GLY A 572 -13.15 -17.22 -15.64
N ASP A 573 -13.22 -17.95 -16.73
CA ASP A 573 -14.31 -18.88 -17.05
C ASP A 573 -14.45 -20.01 -16.02
N THR A 574 -15.67 -20.25 -15.53
CA THR A 574 -15.98 -21.42 -14.68
C THR A 574 -16.37 -22.61 -15.55
N VAL A 575 -15.48 -23.60 -15.63
CA VAL A 575 -15.60 -24.76 -16.53
C VAL A 575 -16.88 -25.57 -16.26
N GLU A 576 -17.22 -25.79 -15.01
CA GLU A 576 -18.40 -26.57 -14.61
C GLU A 576 -19.70 -25.86 -15.03
N LEU A 577 -19.75 -24.52 -14.95
CA LEU A 577 -20.91 -23.76 -15.43
C LEU A 577 -21.01 -23.79 -16.96
N ILE A 578 -19.89 -23.78 -17.68
CA ILE A 578 -19.86 -23.94 -19.13
C ILE A 578 -20.37 -25.32 -19.53
N GLN A 579 -20.02 -26.35 -18.76
CA GLN A 579 -20.38 -27.73 -19.06
C GLN A 579 -21.85 -28.02 -18.74
N TYR A 580 -22.36 -27.58 -17.58
CA TYR A 580 -23.66 -28.01 -17.08
C TYR A 580 -24.76 -26.96 -17.19
N LEU A 581 -24.44 -25.68 -16.98
CA LEU A 581 -25.44 -24.60 -16.94
C LEU A 581 -25.65 -23.95 -18.31
N LEU A 582 -24.56 -23.60 -19.00
CA LEU A 582 -24.62 -22.88 -20.28
C LEU A 582 -25.46 -23.60 -21.37
N PRO A 583 -25.43 -24.93 -21.53
CA PRO A 583 -26.28 -25.61 -22.52
C PRO A 583 -27.77 -25.38 -22.28
N ILE A 584 -28.20 -25.38 -21.00
CA ILE A 584 -29.59 -25.09 -20.63
C ILE A 584 -29.95 -23.65 -20.97
N LEU A 585 -29.06 -22.69 -20.69
CA LEU A 585 -29.31 -21.29 -20.97
C LEU A 585 -29.46 -21.03 -22.49
N LYS A 586 -28.60 -21.66 -23.29
CA LYS A 586 -28.65 -21.60 -24.76
C LYS A 586 -29.92 -22.23 -25.31
N ALA A 587 -30.28 -23.43 -24.86
CA ALA A 587 -31.47 -24.15 -25.32
C ALA A 587 -32.78 -23.40 -25.02
N ASN A 588 -32.78 -22.49 -24.04
CA ASN A 588 -33.96 -21.74 -23.61
C ASN A 588 -33.91 -20.25 -23.96
N ASN A 589 -33.02 -19.84 -24.87
CA ASN A 589 -32.91 -18.47 -25.37
C ASN A 589 -32.79 -17.40 -24.27
N VAL A 590 -31.95 -17.67 -23.26
CA VAL A 590 -31.62 -16.69 -22.22
C VAL A 590 -30.97 -15.46 -22.87
N ASP A 591 -31.33 -14.27 -22.40
CA ASP A 591 -30.79 -13.03 -22.95
C ASP A 591 -29.47 -12.65 -22.26
N LEU A 592 -29.41 -12.75 -20.93
CA LEU A 592 -28.28 -12.32 -20.12
C LEU A 592 -27.92 -13.29 -19.01
N TYR A 593 -26.63 -13.41 -18.74
CA TYR A 593 -26.09 -13.99 -17.52
C TYR A 593 -25.32 -12.92 -16.73
N ILE A 594 -25.70 -12.69 -15.47
CA ILE A 594 -25.13 -11.64 -14.60
C ILE A 594 -24.43 -12.29 -13.40
N ASN A 595 -23.23 -11.81 -13.06
CA ASN A 595 -22.45 -12.34 -11.94
C ASN A 595 -21.64 -11.29 -11.15
N GLY A 596 -20.98 -11.71 -10.06
CA GLY A 596 -20.22 -10.82 -9.17
C GLY A 596 -18.89 -11.35 -8.65
N HIS A 597 -18.47 -12.56 -9.00
CA HIS A 597 -17.26 -13.18 -8.43
C HIS A 597 -15.97 -12.48 -8.85
N ASP A 598 -15.88 -12.01 -10.09
CA ASP A 598 -14.72 -11.23 -10.53
C ASP A 598 -14.83 -9.80 -10.03
N HIS A 599 -13.81 -9.38 -9.29
CA HIS A 599 -13.63 -8.07 -8.65
C HIS A 599 -13.42 -6.92 -9.66
N CYS A 600 -14.30 -6.80 -10.64
CA CYS A 600 -14.29 -5.84 -11.73
C CYS A 600 -15.72 -5.57 -12.24
N LEU A 601 -15.83 -4.72 -13.26
CA LEU A 601 -17.01 -4.59 -14.10
C LEU A 601 -16.69 -5.11 -15.51
N GLN A 602 -17.55 -5.96 -16.07
CA GLN A 602 -17.29 -6.51 -17.40
C GLN A 602 -18.55 -6.72 -18.24
N HIS A 603 -18.38 -6.67 -19.56
CA HIS A 603 -19.37 -7.07 -20.55
C HIS A 603 -18.67 -7.91 -21.62
N VAL A 604 -19.03 -9.18 -21.72
CA VAL A 604 -18.51 -10.15 -22.69
C VAL A 604 -19.67 -10.67 -23.53
N ALA A 605 -19.52 -10.67 -24.85
CA ALA A 605 -20.49 -11.27 -25.76
C ALA A 605 -20.26 -12.78 -25.93
N SER A 606 -21.27 -13.53 -26.31
CA SER A 606 -21.09 -14.91 -26.78
C SER A 606 -20.69 -14.94 -28.27
N ARG A 607 -19.85 -15.90 -28.66
CA ARG A 607 -19.50 -16.14 -30.08
C ARG A 607 -20.57 -16.92 -30.84
N ASP A 608 -21.34 -17.75 -30.12
CA ASP A 608 -22.18 -18.80 -30.69
C ASP A 608 -23.63 -18.77 -30.20
N SER A 609 -24.01 -17.71 -29.48
CA SER A 609 -25.38 -17.48 -29.02
C SER A 609 -25.65 -15.98 -28.83
N PRO A 610 -26.91 -15.54 -28.73
CA PRO A 610 -27.24 -14.15 -28.43
C PRO A 610 -26.98 -13.75 -26.97
N ILE A 611 -26.67 -14.70 -26.07
CA ILE A 611 -26.43 -14.45 -24.65
C ILE A 611 -25.30 -13.43 -24.45
N GLN A 612 -25.50 -12.44 -23.59
CA GLN A 612 -24.41 -11.59 -23.07
C GLN A 612 -24.09 -11.92 -21.62
N TYR A 613 -22.81 -11.81 -21.26
CA TYR A 613 -22.30 -12.06 -19.92
C TYR A 613 -21.85 -10.74 -19.29
N LEU A 614 -22.47 -10.38 -18.16
CA LEU A 614 -22.20 -9.13 -17.44
C LEU A 614 -21.66 -9.44 -16.04
N THR A 615 -20.66 -8.69 -15.58
CA THR A 615 -20.16 -8.78 -14.19
C THR A 615 -20.24 -7.45 -13.49
N SER A 616 -20.74 -7.50 -12.26
CA SER A 616 -20.81 -6.39 -11.31
C SER A 616 -20.15 -6.74 -9.96
N GLY A 617 -18.90 -7.20 -9.97
CA GLY A 617 -18.19 -7.62 -8.75
C GLY A 617 -17.32 -6.55 -8.09
N GLY A 618 -17.22 -5.35 -8.70
CA GLY A 618 -16.43 -4.22 -8.17
C GLY A 618 -17.04 -3.45 -6.99
N GLY A 619 -18.09 -3.92 -6.33
CA GLY A 619 -18.86 -3.13 -5.35
C GLY A 619 -18.12 -2.79 -4.04
N SER A 620 -17.15 -3.61 -3.62
CA SER A 620 -16.42 -3.45 -2.34
C SER A 620 -14.90 -3.55 -2.48
N LYS A 621 -14.40 -4.46 -3.32
CA LYS A 621 -12.98 -4.61 -3.64
C LYS A 621 -12.84 -4.79 -5.15
N ALA A 622 -11.94 -4.04 -5.79
CA ALA A 622 -11.64 -4.18 -7.21
C ALA A 622 -10.14 -4.44 -7.43
N TRP A 623 -9.79 -5.23 -8.45
CA TRP A 623 -8.41 -5.65 -8.73
C TRP A 623 -7.87 -4.94 -9.97
N ARG A 624 -7.13 -3.85 -9.74
CA ARG A 624 -6.53 -3.06 -10.81
C ARG A 624 -5.51 -3.88 -11.63
N GLY A 625 -5.63 -3.82 -12.95
CA GLY A 625 -4.73 -4.43 -13.92
C GLY A 625 -4.79 -5.95 -13.97
N ASP A 626 -5.84 -6.58 -13.42
CA ASP A 626 -5.95 -8.03 -13.31
C ASP A 626 -6.88 -8.62 -14.39
N ILE A 627 -6.43 -8.52 -15.64
CA ILE A 627 -7.06 -9.13 -16.81
C ILE A 627 -6.28 -10.40 -17.14
N LYS A 628 -6.95 -11.55 -17.18
CA LYS A 628 -6.42 -12.75 -17.83
C LYS A 628 -6.47 -12.51 -19.34
N SER A 629 -5.31 -12.40 -19.99
CA SER A 629 -5.20 -12.47 -21.44
C SER A 629 -5.58 -13.89 -21.87
N SER A 630 -6.87 -14.15 -22.08
CA SER A 630 -7.28 -15.38 -22.74
C SER A 630 -7.30 -15.10 -24.24
N GLU A 631 -6.52 -15.85 -25.01
CA GLU A 631 -6.60 -15.91 -26.48
C GLU A 631 -8.03 -16.23 -26.99
N ASN A 632 -8.93 -16.66 -26.09
CA ASN A 632 -10.28 -17.14 -26.40
C ASN A 632 -11.43 -16.13 -26.27
N ASN A 633 -11.25 -14.94 -25.68
CA ASN A 633 -12.36 -13.98 -25.46
C ASN A 633 -12.05 -12.51 -25.86
N ASP A 634 -10.87 -12.21 -26.40
CA ASP A 634 -10.50 -10.82 -26.73
C ASP A 634 -11.40 -10.18 -27.80
N ASP A 635 -11.91 -10.97 -28.75
CA ASP A 635 -12.85 -10.51 -29.80
C ASP A 635 -14.30 -10.34 -29.31
N THR A 636 -14.66 -10.96 -28.19
CA THR A 636 -15.99 -10.87 -27.59
C THR A 636 -16.09 -9.90 -26.42
N LEU A 637 -14.96 -9.50 -25.83
CA LEU A 637 -14.93 -8.50 -24.76
C LEU A 637 -15.41 -7.14 -25.29
N LYS A 638 -16.53 -6.65 -24.75
CA LYS A 638 -17.11 -5.35 -25.12
C LYS A 638 -16.74 -4.24 -24.14
N PHE A 639 -16.50 -4.58 -22.87
CA PHE A 639 -16.10 -3.62 -21.85
C PHE A 639 -15.44 -4.34 -20.68
N PHE A 640 -14.40 -3.72 -20.12
CA PHE A 640 -13.76 -4.13 -18.87
C PHE A 640 -13.34 -2.90 -18.07
N TYR A 641 -13.59 -2.93 -16.77
CA TYR A 641 -13.12 -1.91 -15.84
C TYR A 641 -12.68 -2.56 -14.53
N ASP A 642 -11.44 -2.30 -14.16
CA ASP A 642 -10.70 -2.91 -13.05
C ASP A 642 -10.82 -2.12 -11.73
N GLY A 643 -11.69 -1.11 -11.71
CA GLY A 643 -12.00 -0.28 -10.55
C GLY A 643 -13.33 -0.65 -9.90
N GLN A 644 -13.59 0.00 -8.77
CA GLN A 644 -14.84 -0.20 -8.03
C GLN A 644 -16.02 0.48 -8.73
N GLY A 645 -17.20 -0.12 -8.62
CA GLY A 645 -18.37 0.37 -9.33
C GLY A 645 -19.60 -0.51 -9.17
N PHE A 646 -20.66 -0.17 -9.91
CA PHE A 646 -21.93 -0.91 -9.93
C PHE A 646 -22.63 -0.75 -11.29
N MET A 647 -23.71 -1.49 -11.49
CA MET A 647 -24.52 -1.43 -12.70
C MET A 647 -25.95 -0.94 -12.43
N SER A 648 -26.58 -0.34 -13.43
CA SER A 648 -28.03 -0.13 -13.47
C SER A 648 -28.63 -0.77 -14.71
N MET A 649 -29.86 -1.26 -14.59
CA MET A 649 -30.63 -1.85 -15.69
C MET A 649 -31.98 -1.14 -15.77
N LYS A 650 -32.31 -0.60 -16.95
CA LYS A 650 -33.64 -0.07 -17.25
C LYS A 650 -34.25 -0.91 -18.35
N ILE A 651 -35.30 -1.65 -18.03
CA ILE A 651 -35.92 -2.64 -18.92
C ILE A 651 -37.32 -2.13 -19.27
N SER A 652 -37.73 -2.36 -20.52
CA SER A 652 -39.05 -2.04 -21.04
C SER A 652 -39.50 -3.10 -22.04
N ASP A 653 -40.75 -2.99 -22.47
CA ASP A 653 -41.30 -3.76 -23.57
C ASP A 653 -40.51 -3.55 -24.88
N LYS A 654 -39.96 -2.36 -25.14
CA LYS A 654 -39.26 -2.05 -26.40
C LYS A 654 -37.78 -2.43 -26.37
N GLY A 655 -37.15 -2.39 -25.20
CA GLY A 655 -35.72 -2.62 -25.08
C GLY A 655 -35.21 -2.56 -23.65
N ALA A 656 -33.93 -2.86 -23.47
CA ALA A 656 -33.23 -2.74 -22.20
C ALA A 656 -31.95 -1.89 -22.35
N VAL A 657 -31.65 -1.12 -21.31
CA VAL A 657 -30.48 -0.24 -21.23
C VAL A 657 -29.68 -0.60 -19.98
N PHE A 658 -28.40 -0.91 -20.18
CA PHE A 658 -27.45 -1.26 -19.15
C PHE A 658 -26.40 -0.15 -19.06
N ALA A 659 -26.11 0.30 -17.85
CA ALA A 659 -25.06 1.29 -17.61
C ALA A 659 -24.16 0.83 -16.46
N PHE A 660 -22.86 1.01 -16.65
CA PHE A 660 -21.82 0.70 -15.68
C PHE A 660 -21.30 2.01 -15.12
N TYR A 661 -21.16 2.09 -13.80
CA TYR A 661 -20.73 3.31 -13.11
C TYR A 661 -19.48 3.08 -12.30
N ASP A 662 -18.60 4.07 -12.27
CA ASP A 662 -17.54 4.14 -11.26
C ASP A 662 -18.09 4.58 -9.89
N ILE A 663 -17.21 4.63 -8.89
CA ILE A 663 -17.58 5.07 -7.53
C ILE A 663 -18.05 6.52 -7.41
N PHE A 664 -17.85 7.34 -8.43
CA PHE A 664 -18.28 8.74 -8.46
C PHE A 664 -19.64 8.92 -9.16
N GLY A 665 -20.19 7.82 -9.71
CA GLY A 665 -21.41 7.80 -10.48
C GLY A 665 -21.22 8.22 -11.94
N ASN A 666 -19.98 8.21 -12.46
CA ASN A 666 -19.73 8.46 -13.87
C ASN A 666 -20.06 7.21 -14.66
N VAL A 667 -20.75 7.36 -15.79
CA VAL A 667 -21.03 6.25 -16.71
C VAL A 667 -19.73 5.87 -17.42
N LEU A 668 -19.28 4.65 -17.22
CA LEU A 668 -18.09 4.08 -17.85
C LEU A 668 -18.42 3.37 -19.16
N HIS A 669 -19.55 2.67 -19.17
CA HIS A 669 -20.04 1.94 -20.33
C HIS A 669 -21.55 1.93 -20.35
N LYS A 670 -22.12 1.97 -21.56
CA LYS A 670 -23.55 1.91 -21.76
C LYS A 670 -23.85 1.00 -22.94
N TRP A 671 -24.75 0.06 -22.72
CA TRP A 671 -25.19 -0.88 -23.74
C TRP A 671 -26.72 -0.87 -23.82
N LYS A 672 -27.25 -1.02 -25.03
CA LYS A 672 -28.68 -1.02 -25.30
C LYS A 672 -29.00 -2.21 -26.19
N ILE A 673 -30.12 -2.87 -25.90
CA ILE A 673 -30.67 -3.95 -26.71
C ILE A 673 -32.14 -3.67 -26.98
N SER A 674 -32.59 -3.87 -28.21
CA SER A 674 -33.99 -3.76 -28.63
C SER A 674 -34.52 -5.16 -28.91
N LYS A 675 -35.80 -5.38 -28.61
CA LYS A 675 -36.58 -6.52 -29.10
C LYS A 675 -37.73 -5.95 -29.95
N ASP A 676 -37.37 -5.28 -31.04
CA ASP A 676 -38.34 -4.87 -32.05
C ASP A 676 -38.93 -6.11 -32.74
N GLN A 677 -40.23 -6.02 -33.05
CA GLN A 677 -41.13 -7.11 -33.37
C GLN A 677 -40.58 -8.10 -34.43
N GLN A 678 -40.41 -9.37 -34.03
CA GLN A 678 -40.61 -10.51 -34.92
C GLN A 678 -42.11 -10.61 -35.26
N LEU A 679 -42.57 -9.71 -36.13
CA LEU A 679 -43.83 -9.81 -36.86
C LEU A 679 -43.52 -9.24 -38.25
N HIS A 680 -42.85 -10.05 -39.08
CA HIS A 680 -42.92 -10.07 -40.55
C HIS A 680 -41.81 -10.99 -41.11
N SER A 681 -41.92 -12.29 -40.85
CA SER A 681 -41.35 -13.33 -41.72
C SER A 681 -42.05 -14.67 -41.43
N ALA A 682 -43.35 -14.69 -41.71
CA ALA A 682 -44.11 -15.92 -41.95
C ALA A 682 -45.16 -15.58 -43.02
N ILE A 683 -44.71 -15.58 -44.27
CA ILE A 683 -45.50 -15.99 -45.44
C ILE A 683 -44.66 -17.04 -46.14
#